data_AF-A0A255TDG3-F1
#
_entry.id   AF-A0A255TDG3-F1
#
_cell.length_a   1.000
_cell.length_b   1.000
_cell.length_c   1.000
_cell.angle_alpha   90.00
_cell.angle_beta   90.00
_cell.angle_gamma   90.00
#
_symmetry.space_group_name_H-M   'P 1'
#
loop_
_entity.id
_entity.type
_entity.pdbx_description
1 polymer ?
#
loop_
_entity_poly.entity_id
_entity_poly.type
_entity_poly.pdbx_seq_one_letter_code
_entity_poly.pdbx_strand_id
1 'polypeptide(L)'
;MNNSIKDNILTDSILESAMPHIFHLTPDGTIAEGNAMGNTEGWIYIPDGWILEENSNTDIVDVPTSDKHTAKLIHLSRTDVGPYRLTNEDDEYIDFFPGCHQSSTVAIPSPELVSPFIKTPLYLDGNVSFAKHQDGEEDKPVRMSMIMFRRAESDKWLDDAPLGYIYARALTMDDDFVKPVRMLNLGVSPAKLIDIVETTDKKVTFRISWPLGTVEVQGGRETEQGYEVARTSLSSDRSVNCIFTSKVGRKSFAVRIELPFQSFAVCHNGEEIGQGQFTIPVSMIEDYTYQLPATNSDERLAITFEQPARSLLYQLTERNTLAVRDMADMSLKLGEIPTSGTFADLLLGAENIRTILEPTAGNWNKTRTNIILKHKDERWRIHLANHPYRLIENCGSWQITSKALKTVIVEDLELKAMRLEAGWTNTQTVTMQRSDDGIYTLPMETGSWQKVLIYCSHSGIVYPKAFCISESSNRNLFDMLADGPFMNVAWTECIAGYDAAIAHSWPADSIPELEQMSDYPKLLSRFAFHLFLKAQADGSMDNMEQNLLQLQADLAFQWFWLEEDDYDYSEICSLADTSNPKFMELFKVWKSKTFGEEFEIPTKGEDLNMLFALLINQFGSFMSRLSEKSANNKVCSEPDMLDVRRNNRKITRVMQRLSDHLSGKQSLWKLPHDDRKEILHVYRNYHAAFQSITDK
;
A
#
# COMPACT_ATOMS: atom_id res chain seq x y z
N MET A 1 11.73 -13.06 22.40
CA MET A 1 11.00 -13.19 21.11
C MET A 1 9.72 -12.36 21.21
N ASN A 2 9.50 -11.41 20.30
CA ASN A 2 8.29 -10.57 20.26
C ASN A 2 7.02 -11.44 20.10
N ASN A 3 5.90 -11.10 20.76
CA ASN A 3 4.64 -11.84 20.61
C ASN A 3 4.18 -11.87 19.14
N SER A 4 4.39 -10.77 18.40
CA SER A 4 4.11 -10.68 16.95
C SER A 4 4.90 -11.69 16.09
N ILE A 5 6.08 -12.14 16.51
CA ILE A 5 6.85 -13.15 15.75
C ILE A 5 6.20 -14.54 15.91
N LYS A 6 5.67 -14.82 17.10
CA LYS A 6 5.00 -16.10 17.40
C LYS A 6 3.69 -16.24 16.64
N ASP A 7 2.87 -15.18 16.63
CA ASP A 7 1.54 -15.21 16.02
C ASP A 7 1.59 -15.35 14.48
N ASN A 8 2.69 -14.94 13.84
CA ASN A 8 2.88 -15.05 12.39
C ASN A 8 3.48 -16.40 11.95
N ILE A 9 4.35 -17.00 12.76
CA ILE A 9 5.03 -18.28 12.42
C ILE A 9 4.21 -19.49 12.89
N LEU A 10 3.48 -19.38 14.00
CA LEU A 10 2.80 -20.50 14.65
C LEU A 10 1.29 -20.47 14.39
N THR A 11 0.90 -20.30 13.13
CA THR A 11 -0.53 -20.37 12.73
C THR A 11 -1.02 -21.83 12.69
N ASP A 12 -2.31 -22.05 12.91
CA ASP A 12 -2.93 -23.40 12.85
C ASP A 12 -2.59 -24.14 11.55
N SER A 13 -2.56 -23.42 10.41
CA SER A 13 -2.22 -24.00 9.12
C SER A 13 -0.77 -24.52 9.06
N ILE A 14 0.17 -23.81 9.69
CA ILE A 14 1.58 -24.21 9.73
C ILE A 14 1.76 -25.37 10.71
N LEU A 15 1.08 -25.32 11.86
CA LEU A 15 1.13 -26.40 12.86
C LEU A 15 0.52 -27.71 12.32
N GLU A 16 -0.61 -27.64 11.61
CA GLU A 16 -1.26 -28.81 10.98
C GLU A 16 -0.39 -29.44 9.86
N SER A 17 0.48 -28.65 9.24
CA SER A 17 1.33 -29.10 8.13
C SER A 17 2.35 -30.18 8.55
N ALA A 18 2.74 -30.20 9.83
CA ALA A 18 3.70 -31.10 10.45
C ALA A 18 5.01 -31.28 9.65
N MET A 19 5.49 -30.23 9.01
CA MET A 19 6.79 -30.22 8.32
C MET A 19 7.62 -28.97 8.67
N PRO A 20 8.94 -28.99 8.39
CA PRO A 20 9.78 -27.81 8.54
C PRO A 20 9.43 -26.68 7.56
N HIS A 21 9.44 -25.44 8.04
CA HIS A 21 9.20 -24.23 7.25
C HIS A 21 10.29 -23.18 7.50
N ILE A 22 10.65 -22.42 6.47
CA ILE A 22 11.58 -21.27 6.60
C ILE A 22 10.83 -19.96 6.36
N PHE A 23 11.13 -18.98 7.19
CA PHE A 23 10.54 -17.64 7.18
C PHE A 23 11.63 -16.58 7.14
N HIS A 24 11.30 -15.42 6.61
CA HIS A 24 12.18 -14.26 6.60
C HIS A 24 11.44 -12.97 6.96
N LEU A 25 12.19 -12.01 7.51
CA LEU A 25 11.71 -10.67 7.79
C LEU A 25 11.78 -9.84 6.50
N THR A 26 10.63 -9.39 6.02
CA THR A 26 10.50 -8.55 4.83
C THR A 26 10.87 -7.08 5.14
N PRO A 27 11.17 -6.25 4.11
CA PRO A 27 11.61 -4.86 4.32
C PRO A 27 10.61 -3.95 5.05
N ASP A 28 9.32 -4.27 4.97
CA ASP A 28 8.20 -3.61 5.67
C ASP A 28 8.05 -4.06 7.14
N GLY A 29 8.90 -5.00 7.60
CA GLY A 29 8.91 -5.50 8.98
C GLY A 29 7.89 -6.61 9.25
N THR A 30 7.25 -7.16 8.21
CA THR A 30 6.39 -8.34 8.34
C THR A 30 7.21 -9.65 8.20
N ILE A 31 6.60 -10.79 8.50
CA ILE A 31 7.25 -12.10 8.37
C ILE A 31 6.56 -12.85 7.23
N ALA A 32 7.35 -13.31 6.26
CA ALA A 32 6.87 -14.08 5.12
C ALA A 32 7.52 -15.47 5.07
N GLU A 33 6.77 -16.49 4.67
CA GLU A 33 7.31 -17.81 4.35
C GLU A 33 8.18 -17.73 3.09
N GLY A 34 9.38 -18.29 3.13
CA GLY A 34 10.32 -18.29 2.01
C GLY A 34 11.78 -18.29 2.43
N ASN A 35 12.65 -18.82 1.56
CA ASN A 35 14.07 -18.91 1.81
C ASN A 35 14.81 -17.65 1.36
N ALA A 36 15.14 -16.76 2.30
CA ALA A 36 15.98 -15.58 2.08
C ALA A 36 17.27 -15.62 2.94
N MET A 37 17.74 -16.84 3.25
CA MET A 37 18.93 -17.08 4.05
C MET A 37 20.16 -16.39 3.42
N GLY A 38 20.96 -15.74 4.26
CA GLY A 38 22.13 -14.94 3.86
C GLY A 38 21.83 -13.53 3.35
N ASN A 39 20.55 -13.15 3.22
CA ASN A 39 20.12 -11.83 2.76
C ASN A 39 19.37 -11.05 3.84
N THR A 40 18.46 -11.72 4.56
CA THR A 40 17.62 -11.11 5.60
C THR A 40 17.61 -11.95 6.87
N GLU A 41 17.14 -11.36 7.97
CA GLU A 41 16.88 -12.11 9.20
C GLU A 41 15.72 -13.08 8.97
N GLY A 42 15.74 -14.25 9.63
CA GLY A 42 14.73 -15.27 9.40
C GLY A 42 14.64 -16.32 10.50
N TRP A 43 13.79 -17.32 10.28
CA TRP A 43 13.54 -18.41 11.23
C TRP A 43 13.27 -19.72 10.50
N ILE A 44 13.75 -20.84 11.05
CA ILE A 44 13.33 -22.19 10.64
C ILE A 44 12.44 -22.77 11.73
N TYR A 45 11.23 -23.13 11.37
CA TYR A 45 10.33 -23.91 12.21
C TYR A 45 10.62 -25.40 12.06
N ILE A 46 10.78 -26.08 13.19
CA ILE A 46 10.97 -27.52 13.29
C ILE A 46 9.75 -28.10 14.02
N PRO A 47 8.89 -28.85 13.32
CA PRO A 47 7.76 -29.54 13.95
C PRO A 47 8.23 -30.75 14.77
N ASP A 48 7.30 -31.32 15.54
CA ASP A 48 7.52 -32.61 16.20
C ASP A 48 7.79 -33.73 15.17
N GLY A 49 8.68 -34.66 15.50
CA GLY A 49 9.10 -35.75 14.62
C GLY A 49 10.26 -35.41 13.67
N TRP A 50 10.74 -34.16 13.66
CA TRP A 50 11.91 -33.73 12.90
C TRP A 50 13.09 -33.37 13.82
N ILE A 51 14.30 -33.74 13.39
CA ILE A 51 15.55 -33.58 14.14
C ILE A 51 16.58 -32.89 13.24
N LEU A 52 17.34 -31.95 13.81
CA LEU A 52 18.49 -31.35 13.13
C LEU A 52 19.69 -32.30 13.16
N GLU A 53 20.22 -32.65 11.99
CA GLU A 53 21.47 -33.40 11.89
C GLU A 53 22.65 -32.54 12.38
N GLU A 54 23.56 -33.15 13.16
CA GLU A 54 24.56 -32.47 13.99
C GLU A 54 25.21 -31.23 13.36
N ASN A 55 24.91 -30.06 13.94
CA ASN A 55 25.65 -28.82 13.74
C ASN A 55 25.93 -28.21 15.12
N SER A 56 27.17 -28.25 15.58
CA SER A 56 27.56 -28.21 17.00
C SER A 56 27.42 -26.86 17.73
N ASN A 57 26.75 -25.86 17.14
CA ASN A 57 26.57 -24.53 17.73
C ASN A 57 25.26 -23.82 17.32
N THR A 58 24.19 -24.56 17.00
CA THR A 58 22.89 -23.94 16.66
C THR A 58 21.99 -23.83 17.88
N ASP A 59 21.64 -22.60 18.28
CA ASP A 59 20.67 -22.35 19.35
C ASP A 59 19.24 -22.63 18.86
N ILE A 60 18.65 -23.75 19.31
CA ILE A 60 17.24 -24.06 19.10
C ILE A 60 16.43 -23.46 20.25
N VAL A 61 15.43 -22.66 19.92
CA VAL A 61 14.53 -22.02 20.89
C VAL A 61 13.22 -22.79 20.96
N ASP A 62 12.91 -23.29 22.14
CA ASP A 62 11.61 -23.88 22.47
C ASP A 62 10.56 -22.78 22.73
N VAL A 63 9.48 -22.80 21.95
CA VAL A 63 8.38 -21.82 22.03
C VAL A 63 7.07 -22.52 22.40
N PRO A 64 6.42 -22.17 23.51
CA PRO A 64 5.14 -22.75 23.89
C PRO A 64 4.01 -22.25 22.97
N THR A 65 3.16 -23.17 22.50
CA THR A 65 1.91 -22.85 21.77
C THR A 65 0.69 -22.90 22.70
N SER A 66 -0.43 -22.31 22.27
CA SER A 66 -1.71 -22.31 23.01
C SER A 66 -2.26 -23.73 23.27
N ASP A 67 -1.78 -24.72 22.52
CA ASP A 67 -2.38 -26.04 22.39
C ASP A 67 -1.51 -27.14 23.02
N LYS A 68 -0.62 -26.75 23.95
CA LYS A 68 0.30 -27.62 24.70
C LYS A 68 1.40 -28.33 23.89
N HIS A 69 1.70 -27.86 22.68
CA HIS A 69 2.90 -28.29 21.94
C HIS A 69 4.03 -27.28 22.14
N THR A 70 5.28 -27.73 22.05
CA THR A 70 6.47 -26.86 22.06
C THR A 70 7.00 -26.78 20.64
N ALA A 71 6.83 -25.64 19.99
CA ALA A 71 7.41 -25.40 18.68
C ALA A 71 8.91 -25.13 18.81
N LYS A 72 9.74 -25.77 17.99
CA LYS A 72 11.18 -25.53 17.95
C LYS A 72 11.51 -24.56 16.82
N LEU A 73 12.25 -23.50 17.13
CA LEU A 73 12.68 -22.50 16.14
C LEU A 73 14.21 -22.38 16.13
N ILE A 74 14.79 -22.28 14.94
CA ILE A 74 16.16 -21.78 14.74
C ILE A 74 16.05 -20.33 14.30
N HIS A 75 16.79 -19.42 14.93
CA HIS A 75 16.92 -18.04 14.47
C HIS A 75 18.06 -17.93 13.46
N LEU A 76 17.78 -17.31 12.31
CA LEU A 76 18.74 -17.08 11.25
C LEU A 76 19.12 -15.59 11.23
N SER A 77 20.40 -15.31 11.45
CA SER A 77 20.93 -13.95 11.28
C SER A 77 21.06 -13.59 9.79
N ARG A 78 21.20 -12.30 9.47
CA ARG A 78 21.41 -11.84 8.08
C ARG A 78 22.65 -12.44 7.42
N THR A 79 23.63 -12.90 8.19
CA THR A 79 24.88 -13.50 7.70
C THR A 79 24.87 -15.03 7.73
N ASP A 80 23.76 -15.62 8.16
CA ASP A 80 23.63 -17.07 8.26
C ASP A 80 23.43 -17.69 6.88
N VAL A 81 24.18 -18.73 6.58
CA VAL A 81 24.19 -19.42 5.27
C VAL A 81 24.02 -20.94 5.41
N GLY A 82 23.70 -21.44 6.61
CA GLY A 82 23.52 -22.88 6.85
C GLY A 82 24.77 -23.72 6.52
N PRO A 83 24.63 -24.98 6.05
CA PRO A 83 23.37 -25.68 5.79
C PRO A 83 22.70 -26.19 7.08
N TYR A 84 21.37 -26.23 7.07
CA TYR A 84 20.57 -26.91 8.09
C TYR A 84 19.84 -28.08 7.46
N ARG A 85 20.22 -29.29 7.87
CA ARG A 85 19.58 -30.53 7.45
C ARG A 85 18.68 -31.03 8.56
N LEU A 86 17.38 -31.13 8.27
CA LEU A 86 16.42 -31.74 9.17
C LEU A 86 16.05 -33.11 8.63
N THR A 87 16.01 -34.12 9.49
CA THR A 87 15.58 -35.48 9.17
C THR A 87 14.36 -35.90 10.00
N ASN A 88 13.54 -36.79 9.44
CA ASN A 88 12.40 -37.38 10.14
C ASN A 88 12.67 -38.86 10.50
N GLU A 89 11.69 -39.52 11.13
CA GLU A 89 11.80 -40.94 11.55
C GLU A 89 11.90 -41.93 10.38
N ASP A 90 11.56 -41.51 9.15
CA ASP A 90 11.62 -42.31 7.93
C ASP A 90 12.96 -42.12 7.16
N ASP A 91 13.96 -41.50 7.80
CA ASP A 91 15.26 -41.11 7.22
C ASP A 91 15.16 -40.14 6.02
N GLU A 92 14.00 -39.52 5.80
CA GLU A 92 13.84 -38.47 4.79
C GLU A 92 14.38 -37.15 5.31
N TYR A 93 14.84 -36.28 4.41
CA TYR A 93 15.49 -35.03 4.80
C TYR A 93 14.98 -33.79 4.05
N ILE A 94 15.18 -32.62 4.68
CA ILE A 94 15.02 -31.29 4.08
C ILE A 94 16.28 -30.47 4.38
N ASP A 95 16.85 -29.88 3.33
CA ASP A 95 18.00 -28.98 3.43
C ASP A 95 17.60 -27.51 3.29
N PHE A 96 18.11 -26.68 4.19
CA PHE A 96 18.05 -25.23 4.10
C PHE A 96 19.46 -24.64 3.93
N PHE A 97 19.71 -24.01 2.78
CA PHE A 97 20.88 -23.21 2.47
C PHE A 97 20.50 -22.11 1.45
N PRO A 98 21.33 -21.05 1.26
CA PRO A 98 21.02 -19.98 0.32
C PRO A 98 20.77 -20.48 -1.10
N GLY A 99 19.64 -20.08 -1.70
CA GLY A 99 19.25 -20.49 -3.05
C GLY A 99 18.72 -21.92 -3.17
N CYS A 100 18.51 -22.64 -2.05
CA CYS A 100 17.82 -23.91 -2.06
C CYS A 100 16.33 -23.70 -2.37
N HIS A 101 15.87 -24.25 -3.50
CA HIS A 101 14.46 -24.27 -3.89
C HIS A 101 13.84 -25.60 -3.47
N GLN A 102 12.93 -25.54 -2.49
CA GLN A 102 12.27 -26.73 -1.98
C GLN A 102 11.30 -27.29 -3.01
N SER A 103 11.33 -28.61 -3.16
CA SER A 103 10.35 -29.31 -3.96
C SER A 103 8.98 -29.27 -3.29
N SER A 104 7.92 -29.02 -4.07
CA SER A 104 6.55 -29.08 -3.60
C SER A 104 5.67 -29.96 -4.48
N THR A 105 4.64 -30.53 -3.87
CA THR A 105 3.61 -31.31 -4.55
C THR A 105 2.54 -30.35 -5.04
N VAL A 106 2.20 -30.41 -6.32
CA VAL A 106 1.11 -29.64 -6.91
C VAL A 106 -0.01 -30.60 -7.27
N ALA A 107 -1.23 -30.30 -6.80
CA ALA A 107 -2.44 -31.00 -7.22
C ALA A 107 -3.07 -30.25 -8.40
N ILE A 108 -3.34 -30.98 -9.48
CA ILE A 108 -3.95 -30.47 -10.69
C ILE A 108 -5.33 -31.14 -10.81
N PRO A 109 -6.39 -30.49 -10.31
CA PRO A 109 -7.75 -31.04 -10.34
C PRO A 109 -8.34 -30.94 -11.75
N SER A 110 -9.16 -31.94 -12.12
CA SER A 110 -10.01 -31.86 -13.31
C SER A 110 -11.02 -30.71 -13.17
N PRO A 111 -11.45 -30.07 -14.27
CA PRO A 111 -12.43 -28.98 -14.22
C PRO A 111 -13.75 -29.34 -13.49
N GLU A 112 -14.15 -30.61 -13.54
CA GLU A 112 -15.36 -31.14 -12.90
C GLU A 112 -15.27 -31.19 -11.36
N LEU A 113 -14.07 -31.01 -10.81
CA LEU A 113 -13.80 -31.07 -9.38
C LEU A 113 -13.76 -29.68 -8.72
N VAL A 114 -13.96 -28.62 -9.51
CA VAL A 114 -14.05 -27.25 -9.01
C VAL A 114 -15.45 -27.01 -8.44
N SER A 115 -15.52 -26.57 -7.18
CA SER A 115 -16.77 -26.18 -6.53
C SER A 115 -16.87 -24.65 -6.45
N PRO A 116 -18.01 -24.05 -6.80
CA PRO A 116 -18.23 -22.62 -6.55
C PRO A 116 -18.42 -22.30 -5.06
N PHE A 117 -18.65 -23.31 -4.21
CA PHE A 117 -19.02 -23.13 -2.79
C PHE A 117 -17.91 -23.53 -1.81
N ILE A 118 -16.87 -24.25 -2.25
CA ILE A 118 -15.78 -24.71 -1.37
C ILE A 118 -14.46 -24.22 -1.96
N LYS A 119 -13.76 -23.36 -1.22
CA LYS A 119 -12.49 -22.75 -1.66
C LYS A 119 -11.29 -23.68 -1.53
N THR A 120 -11.33 -24.61 -0.58
CA THR A 120 -10.26 -25.61 -0.43
C THR A 120 -10.21 -26.52 -1.65
N PRO A 121 -9.03 -26.78 -2.24
CA PRO A 121 -8.88 -27.72 -3.34
C PRO A 121 -9.48 -29.08 -3.00
N LEU A 122 -10.32 -29.62 -3.88
CA LEU A 122 -11.03 -30.88 -3.65
C LEU A 122 -10.24 -32.05 -4.22
N TYR A 123 -10.33 -33.18 -3.55
CA TYR A 123 -9.78 -34.46 -4.01
C TYR A 123 -10.91 -35.46 -4.30
N LEU A 124 -10.80 -36.13 -5.43
CA LEU A 124 -11.57 -37.32 -5.78
C LEU A 124 -10.68 -38.22 -6.64
N ASP A 125 -10.68 -39.51 -6.30
CA ASP A 125 -9.87 -40.50 -6.99
C ASP A 125 -10.14 -40.51 -8.50
N GLY A 126 -9.07 -40.57 -9.29
CA GLY A 126 -9.11 -40.48 -10.75
C GLY A 126 -9.39 -39.09 -11.35
N ASN A 127 -9.69 -38.08 -10.53
CA ASN A 127 -9.99 -36.71 -10.99
C ASN A 127 -8.90 -35.68 -10.65
N VAL A 128 -7.80 -36.10 -10.02
CA VAL A 128 -6.67 -35.24 -9.69
C VAL A 128 -5.38 -35.90 -10.18
N SER A 129 -4.57 -35.15 -10.91
CA SER A 129 -3.19 -35.52 -11.21
C SER A 129 -2.23 -34.73 -10.32
N PHE A 130 -1.07 -35.29 -10.03
CA PHE A 130 -0.05 -34.65 -9.19
C PHE A 130 1.23 -34.40 -9.97
N ALA A 131 1.92 -33.33 -9.62
CA ALA A 131 3.25 -33.02 -10.13
C ALA A 131 4.20 -32.61 -9.00
N LYS A 132 5.50 -32.84 -9.20
CA LYS A 132 6.58 -32.28 -8.40
C LYS A 132 6.99 -30.95 -9.03
N HIS A 133 6.86 -29.86 -8.28
CA HIS A 133 7.28 -28.52 -8.66
C HIS A 133 8.55 -28.13 -7.90
N GLN A 134 9.47 -27.45 -8.57
CA GLN A 134 10.64 -26.81 -7.97
C GLN A 134 10.86 -25.49 -8.71
N ASP A 135 11.06 -24.39 -7.98
CA ASP A 135 11.21 -23.07 -8.59
C ASP A 135 12.30 -23.07 -9.67
N GLY A 136 11.97 -22.53 -10.84
CA GLY A 136 12.88 -22.48 -11.99
C GLY A 136 12.94 -23.76 -12.84
N GLU A 137 12.24 -24.83 -12.43
CA GLU A 137 12.06 -26.05 -13.23
C GLU A 137 10.61 -26.20 -13.73
N GLU A 138 10.42 -26.97 -14.80
CA GLU A 138 9.08 -27.38 -15.24
C GLU A 138 8.50 -28.46 -14.33
N ASP A 139 7.19 -28.41 -14.12
CA ASP A 139 6.44 -29.39 -13.33
C ASP A 139 6.62 -30.82 -13.87
N LYS A 140 7.11 -31.72 -13.02
CA LYS A 140 7.33 -33.12 -13.37
C LYS A 140 6.12 -33.95 -12.93
N PRO A 141 5.37 -34.58 -13.84
CA PRO A 141 4.19 -35.38 -13.46
C PRO A 141 4.59 -36.59 -12.62
N VAL A 142 3.83 -36.83 -11.56
CA VAL A 142 4.06 -37.93 -10.60
C VAL A 142 2.97 -38.97 -10.74
N ARG A 143 3.36 -40.25 -10.76
CA ARG A 143 2.41 -41.37 -10.82
C ARG A 143 1.66 -41.47 -9.50
N MET A 144 0.38 -41.81 -9.56
CA MET A 144 -0.46 -41.95 -8.36
C MET A 144 0.09 -42.95 -7.33
N SER A 145 0.77 -44.01 -7.77
CA SER A 145 1.43 -44.99 -6.89
C SER A 145 2.64 -44.43 -6.11
N MET A 146 3.07 -43.20 -6.43
CA MET A 146 4.12 -42.45 -5.75
C MET A 146 3.54 -41.25 -5.00
N ILE A 147 2.24 -41.27 -4.71
CA ILE A 147 1.57 -40.27 -3.88
C ILE A 147 1.15 -40.93 -2.58
N MET A 148 1.49 -40.30 -1.46
CA MET A 148 0.96 -40.67 -0.15
C MET A 148 0.02 -39.59 0.38
N PHE A 149 -0.91 -40.01 1.22
CA PHE A 149 -1.91 -39.17 1.84
C PHE A 149 -1.81 -39.19 3.36
N ARG A 150 -2.02 -38.06 3.98
CA ARG A 150 -2.06 -37.93 5.44
C ARG A 150 -3.31 -37.14 5.83
N ARG A 151 -3.93 -37.46 6.96
CA ARG A 151 -5.01 -36.62 7.51
C ARG A 151 -4.39 -35.36 8.11
N ALA A 152 -5.06 -34.20 7.99
CA ALA A 152 -4.53 -32.96 8.59
C ALA A 152 -4.25 -33.12 10.10
N GLU A 153 -5.07 -33.88 10.82
CA GLU A 153 -4.94 -34.12 12.25
C GLU A 153 -4.04 -35.30 12.66
N SER A 154 -3.36 -35.98 11.72
CA SER A 154 -2.56 -37.18 11.99
C SER A 154 -1.17 -37.05 11.38
N ASP A 155 -0.15 -37.58 12.03
CA ASP A 155 1.21 -37.76 11.55
C ASP A 155 1.39 -38.90 10.52
N LYS A 156 0.44 -39.84 10.45
CA LYS A 156 0.58 -41.06 9.63
C LYS A 156 0.20 -40.87 8.17
N TRP A 157 1.15 -41.19 7.29
CA TRP A 157 0.95 -41.32 5.86
C TRP A 157 0.30 -42.67 5.50
N LEU A 158 -0.54 -42.66 4.47
CA LEU A 158 -1.36 -43.76 3.97
C LEU A 158 -1.29 -43.77 2.43
N ASP A 159 -1.44 -44.95 1.83
CA ASP A 159 -1.51 -45.08 0.37
C ASP A 159 -2.85 -44.56 -0.20
N ASP A 160 -3.94 -44.74 0.57
CA ASP A 160 -5.28 -44.31 0.18
C ASP A 160 -5.67 -42.99 0.86
N ALA A 161 -6.25 -42.07 0.10
CA ALA A 161 -6.72 -40.79 0.60
C ALA A 161 -7.90 -40.95 1.59
N PRO A 162 -7.74 -40.59 2.88
CA PRO A 162 -8.82 -40.65 3.85
C PRO A 162 -9.86 -39.54 3.63
N LEU A 163 -11.08 -39.72 4.16
CA LEU A 163 -12.08 -38.64 4.19
C LEU A 163 -11.70 -37.52 5.17
N GLY A 164 -11.97 -36.28 4.77
CA GLY A 164 -11.68 -35.06 5.52
C GLY A 164 -10.59 -34.20 4.87
N TYR A 165 -10.02 -33.27 5.63
CA TYR A 165 -8.84 -32.54 5.19
C TYR A 165 -7.64 -33.47 5.15
N ILE A 166 -6.92 -33.42 4.04
CA ILE A 166 -5.80 -34.28 3.75
C ILE A 166 -4.62 -33.47 3.23
N TYR A 167 -3.43 -34.02 3.42
CA TYR A 167 -2.22 -33.65 2.73
C TYR A 167 -1.88 -34.74 1.73
N ALA A 168 -1.52 -34.35 0.50
CA ALA A 168 -1.02 -35.25 -0.52
C ALA A 168 0.45 -34.92 -0.84
N ARG A 169 1.31 -35.93 -0.86
CA ARG A 169 2.75 -35.77 -1.03
C ARG A 169 3.28 -36.65 -2.15
N ALA A 170 4.08 -36.08 -3.05
CA ALA A 170 4.87 -36.84 -4.00
C ALA A 170 6.10 -37.46 -3.32
N LEU A 171 6.30 -38.76 -3.54
CA LEU A 171 7.51 -39.47 -3.16
C LEU A 171 8.59 -39.29 -4.22
N THR A 172 9.85 -39.31 -3.78
CA THR A 172 11.02 -39.26 -4.65
C THR A 172 11.87 -40.51 -4.44
N MET A 173 12.79 -40.79 -5.36
CA MET A 173 13.72 -41.92 -5.25
C MET A 173 14.99 -41.58 -4.44
N ASP A 174 15.18 -40.30 -4.11
CA ASP A 174 16.40 -39.75 -3.51
C ASP A 174 16.20 -39.35 -2.05
N ASP A 175 15.13 -39.83 -1.39
CA ASP A 175 14.75 -39.56 0.01
C ASP A 175 14.58 -38.06 0.36
N ASP A 176 14.48 -37.20 -0.66
CA ASP A 176 14.16 -35.77 -0.57
C ASP A 176 12.69 -35.58 -0.22
N PHE A 177 12.43 -34.91 0.91
CA PHE A 177 11.08 -34.64 1.36
C PHE A 177 10.43 -33.54 0.50
N VAL A 178 9.38 -33.91 -0.23
CA VAL A 178 8.60 -32.98 -1.03
C VAL A 178 7.49 -32.36 -0.18
N LYS A 179 7.39 -31.03 -0.16
CA LYS A 179 6.31 -30.30 0.54
C LYS A 179 4.93 -30.75 0.03
N PRO A 180 4.03 -31.28 0.87
CA PRO A 180 2.69 -31.70 0.45
C PRO A 180 1.74 -30.55 0.16
N VAL A 181 0.70 -30.84 -0.61
CA VAL A 181 -0.45 -29.95 -0.87
C VAL A 181 -1.63 -30.31 0.02
N ARG A 182 -2.28 -29.30 0.61
CA ARG A 182 -3.50 -29.47 1.42
C ARG A 182 -4.73 -29.53 0.51
N MET A 183 -5.60 -30.50 0.76
CA MET A 183 -6.82 -30.73 -0.01
C MET A 183 -7.97 -31.19 0.91
N LEU A 184 -9.18 -31.30 0.38
CA LEU A 184 -10.35 -31.84 1.06
C LEU A 184 -10.93 -33.02 0.26
N ASN A 185 -11.02 -34.18 0.90
CA ASN A 185 -11.62 -35.39 0.32
C ASN A 185 -12.99 -35.66 0.93
N LEU A 186 -14.04 -35.49 0.12
CA LEU A 186 -15.42 -35.78 0.48
C LEU A 186 -15.91 -37.13 -0.08
N GLY A 187 -15.09 -37.82 -0.89
CA GLY A 187 -15.43 -39.10 -1.52
C GLY A 187 -16.57 -39.04 -2.53
N VAL A 188 -17.04 -37.84 -2.89
CA VAL A 188 -18.10 -37.62 -3.88
C VAL A 188 -17.77 -36.40 -4.74
N SER A 189 -18.30 -36.39 -5.96
CA SER A 189 -18.18 -35.23 -6.85
C SER A 189 -18.86 -34.00 -6.24
N PRO A 190 -18.23 -32.81 -6.32
CA PRO A 190 -18.78 -31.56 -5.80
C PRO A 190 -20.13 -31.20 -6.43
N ALA A 191 -20.30 -31.52 -7.72
CA ALA A 191 -21.53 -31.27 -8.47
C ALA A 191 -22.74 -32.07 -7.93
N LYS A 192 -22.49 -33.15 -7.17
CA LYS A 192 -23.54 -33.97 -6.53
C LYS A 192 -23.71 -33.66 -5.05
N LEU A 193 -22.85 -32.81 -4.49
CA LEU A 193 -22.79 -32.56 -3.06
C LEU A 193 -23.80 -31.52 -2.62
N ILE A 194 -23.82 -30.36 -3.29
CA ILE A 194 -24.62 -29.20 -2.91
C ILE A 194 -25.58 -28.87 -4.04
N ASP A 195 -26.87 -28.86 -3.73
CA ASP A 195 -27.94 -28.47 -4.64
C ASP A 195 -28.63 -27.21 -4.12
N ILE A 196 -28.60 -26.13 -4.90
CA ILE A 196 -29.20 -24.85 -4.52
C ILE A 196 -30.67 -24.85 -4.94
N VAL A 197 -31.56 -24.78 -3.96
CA VAL A 197 -33.02 -24.85 -4.18
C VAL A 197 -33.60 -23.45 -4.41
N GLU A 198 -33.22 -22.50 -3.57
CA GLU A 198 -33.67 -21.11 -3.65
C GLU A 198 -32.53 -20.19 -3.22
N THR A 199 -32.41 -19.04 -3.87
CA THR A 199 -31.45 -18.01 -3.50
C THR A 199 -32.09 -16.64 -3.64
N THR A 200 -31.94 -15.82 -2.61
CA THR A 200 -32.40 -14.43 -2.57
C THR A 200 -31.29 -13.52 -2.02
N ASP A 201 -31.57 -12.24 -1.87
CA ASP A 201 -30.72 -11.26 -1.18
C ASP A 201 -30.61 -11.50 0.34
N LYS A 202 -31.59 -12.19 0.93
CA LYS A 202 -31.74 -12.37 2.39
C LYS A 202 -31.55 -13.79 2.89
N LYS A 203 -31.78 -14.78 2.05
CA LYS A 203 -31.69 -16.20 2.42
C LYS A 203 -31.26 -17.08 1.26
N VAL A 204 -30.62 -18.20 1.60
CA VAL A 204 -30.31 -19.30 0.67
C VAL A 204 -30.91 -20.58 1.24
N THR A 205 -31.59 -21.34 0.38
CA THR A 205 -32.08 -22.68 0.69
C THR A 205 -31.32 -23.68 -0.18
N PHE A 206 -30.68 -24.66 0.43
CA PHE A 206 -29.85 -25.65 -0.27
C PHE A 206 -29.94 -27.03 0.38
N ARG A 207 -29.56 -28.06 -0.37
CA ARG A 207 -29.46 -29.45 0.11
C ARG A 207 -28.02 -29.90 0.06
N ILE A 208 -27.59 -30.62 1.08
CA ILE A 208 -26.33 -31.36 1.06
C ILE A 208 -26.64 -32.85 0.94
N SER A 209 -26.18 -33.47 -0.15
CA SER A 209 -26.34 -34.90 -0.41
C SER A 209 -24.99 -35.61 -0.25
N TRP A 210 -24.70 -36.06 0.98
CA TRP A 210 -23.48 -36.80 1.25
C TRP A 210 -23.77 -38.26 1.66
N PRO A 211 -23.65 -39.23 0.74
CA PRO A 211 -24.07 -40.62 0.98
C PRO A 211 -23.21 -41.35 2.02
N LEU A 212 -21.97 -40.90 2.21
CA LEU A 212 -20.97 -41.53 3.07
C LEU A 212 -21.15 -41.24 4.56
N GLY A 213 -22.10 -40.37 4.93
CA GLY A 213 -22.24 -39.92 6.31
C GLY A 213 -23.53 -39.18 6.60
N THR A 214 -23.48 -38.32 7.62
CA THR A 214 -24.47 -37.30 7.96
C THR A 214 -23.81 -35.94 7.94
N VAL A 215 -24.59 -34.89 7.67
CA VAL A 215 -24.11 -33.52 7.64
C VAL A 215 -24.98 -32.67 8.55
N GLU A 216 -24.35 -31.93 9.45
CA GLU A 216 -25.01 -30.93 10.29
C GLU A 216 -24.62 -29.54 9.81
N VAL A 217 -25.60 -28.69 9.52
CA VAL A 217 -25.38 -27.32 9.05
C VAL A 217 -25.55 -26.36 10.23
N GLN A 218 -24.45 -25.78 10.70
CA GLN A 218 -24.48 -24.87 11.86
C GLN A 218 -25.22 -23.58 11.52
N GLY A 219 -26.23 -23.23 12.31
CA GLY A 219 -27.03 -22.02 12.09
C GLY A 219 -28.05 -22.12 10.94
N GLY A 220 -28.17 -23.27 10.29
CA GLY A 220 -29.21 -23.53 9.28
C GLY A 220 -30.52 -24.03 9.89
N ARG A 221 -31.66 -23.53 9.40
CA ARG A 221 -32.99 -24.05 9.72
C ARG A 221 -33.32 -25.19 8.76
N GLU A 222 -33.49 -26.39 9.29
CA GLU A 222 -33.93 -27.54 8.48
C GLU A 222 -35.40 -27.38 8.06
N THR A 223 -35.69 -27.62 6.78
CA THR A 223 -37.00 -27.53 6.16
C THR A 223 -37.24 -28.74 5.26
N GLU A 224 -38.48 -28.97 4.80
CA GLU A 224 -38.79 -30.03 3.83
C GLU A 224 -38.01 -29.90 2.51
N GLN A 225 -37.55 -28.69 2.18
CA GLN A 225 -36.80 -28.42 0.96
C GLN A 225 -35.28 -28.46 1.14
N GLY A 226 -34.77 -28.62 2.36
CA GLY A 226 -33.33 -28.57 2.68
C GLY A 226 -33.03 -27.62 3.84
N TYR A 227 -31.80 -27.11 3.90
CA TYR A 227 -31.35 -26.15 4.90
C TYR A 227 -31.57 -24.73 4.40
N GLU A 228 -32.28 -23.93 5.18
CA GLU A 228 -32.47 -22.50 4.96
C GLU A 228 -31.52 -21.71 5.88
N VAL A 229 -30.69 -20.87 5.29
CA VAL A 229 -29.73 -20.02 6.01
C VAL A 229 -30.02 -18.56 5.67
N ALA A 230 -30.19 -17.74 6.70
CA ALA A 230 -30.36 -16.31 6.55
C ALA A 230 -29.00 -15.62 6.38
N ARG A 231 -28.93 -14.58 5.55
CA ARG A 231 -27.72 -13.77 5.37
C ARG A 231 -27.25 -13.15 6.69
N THR A 232 -28.20 -12.70 7.50
CA THR A 232 -27.92 -12.03 8.79
C THR A 232 -27.36 -12.95 9.86
N SER A 233 -27.42 -14.28 9.68
CA SER A 233 -26.85 -15.25 10.61
C SER A 233 -25.43 -15.68 10.24
N LEU A 234 -24.86 -15.15 9.16
CA LEU A 234 -23.54 -15.53 8.67
C LEU A 234 -22.51 -14.46 8.97
N SER A 235 -21.25 -14.89 9.06
CA SER A 235 -20.11 -14.01 8.93
C SER A 235 -20.04 -13.43 7.51
N SER A 236 -19.22 -12.42 7.37
CA SER A 236 -19.18 -11.56 6.19
C SER A 236 -18.59 -12.21 4.93
N ASP A 237 -17.88 -13.34 5.09
CA ASP A 237 -17.47 -14.23 4.00
C ASP A 237 -18.61 -15.16 3.52
N ARG A 238 -19.83 -14.96 4.05
CA ARG A 238 -21.08 -15.61 3.62
C ARG A 238 -21.03 -17.13 3.63
N SER A 239 -20.20 -17.69 4.50
CA SER A 239 -20.05 -19.12 4.61
C SER A 239 -20.71 -19.69 5.85
N VAL A 240 -21.20 -20.91 5.69
CA VAL A 240 -21.77 -21.71 6.75
C VAL A 240 -20.84 -22.87 7.08
N ASN A 241 -20.65 -23.14 8.37
CA ASN A 241 -19.89 -24.29 8.82
C ASN A 241 -20.77 -25.53 8.80
N CYS A 242 -20.33 -26.55 8.07
CA CYS A 242 -21.02 -27.83 7.96
C CYS A 242 -20.16 -28.94 8.55
N ILE A 243 -20.67 -29.65 9.54
CA ILE A 243 -19.99 -30.78 10.18
C ILE A 243 -20.35 -32.06 9.43
N PHE A 244 -19.36 -32.66 8.77
CA PHE A 244 -19.50 -33.92 8.06
C PHE A 244 -19.07 -35.07 8.98
N THR A 245 -20.00 -35.95 9.36
CA THR A 245 -19.73 -37.15 10.17
C THR A 245 -19.81 -38.41 9.31
N SER A 246 -18.66 -39.03 9.05
CA SER A 246 -18.58 -40.24 8.23
C SER A 246 -19.23 -41.44 8.93
N LYS A 247 -20.00 -42.26 8.19
CA LYS A 247 -20.47 -43.57 8.68
C LYS A 247 -19.29 -44.53 8.88
N VAL A 248 -18.24 -44.39 8.08
CA VAL A 248 -17.01 -45.18 8.14
C VAL A 248 -16.04 -44.49 9.12
N GLY A 249 -15.73 -45.16 10.24
CA GLY A 249 -14.82 -44.65 11.26
C GLY A 249 -15.38 -43.61 12.23
N ARG A 250 -16.64 -43.13 12.03
CA ARG A 250 -17.34 -42.15 12.90
C ARG A 250 -16.55 -40.87 13.19
N LYS A 251 -15.65 -40.47 12.29
CA LYS A 251 -14.91 -39.22 12.40
C LYS A 251 -15.71 -38.06 11.81
N SER A 252 -15.62 -36.91 12.46
CA SER A 252 -16.24 -35.66 12.02
C SER A 252 -15.18 -34.65 11.61
N PHE A 253 -15.48 -33.85 10.59
CA PHE A 253 -14.67 -32.71 10.17
C PHE A 253 -15.57 -31.56 9.72
N ALA A 254 -15.14 -30.33 9.96
CA ALA A 254 -15.91 -29.13 9.63
C ALA A 254 -15.49 -28.58 8.27
N VAL A 255 -16.45 -28.43 7.35
CA VAL A 255 -16.23 -27.86 6.02
C VAL A 255 -16.93 -26.51 5.96
N ARG A 256 -16.19 -25.50 5.53
CA ARG A 256 -16.72 -24.15 5.30
C ARG A 256 -17.33 -24.10 3.89
N ILE A 257 -18.63 -23.84 3.80
CA ILE A 257 -19.38 -23.77 2.55
C ILE A 257 -19.85 -22.34 2.32
N GLU A 258 -19.36 -21.70 1.27
CA GLU A 258 -19.73 -20.35 0.87
C GLU A 258 -21.07 -20.36 0.12
N LEU A 259 -22.05 -19.59 0.61
CA LEU A 259 -23.41 -19.60 0.07
C LEU A 259 -23.60 -18.49 -0.97
N PRO A 260 -24.25 -18.80 -2.12
CA PRO A 260 -24.29 -17.90 -3.27
C PRO A 260 -25.38 -16.82 -3.18
N PHE A 261 -25.39 -15.94 -2.18
CA PHE A 261 -26.39 -14.86 -2.09
C PHE A 261 -26.45 -14.02 -3.38
N GLN A 262 -27.66 -13.62 -3.79
CA GLN A 262 -27.91 -12.88 -5.05
C GLN A 262 -27.55 -11.38 -5.01
N SER A 263 -27.02 -10.90 -3.89
CA SER A 263 -26.65 -9.50 -3.69
C SER A 263 -25.15 -9.29 -3.87
N PHE A 264 -24.79 -8.19 -4.52
CA PHE A 264 -23.42 -7.70 -4.52
C PHE A 264 -22.94 -7.45 -3.08
N ALA A 265 -21.68 -7.76 -2.81
CA ALA A 265 -21.01 -7.48 -1.55
C ALA A 265 -19.91 -6.45 -1.78
N VAL A 266 -19.83 -5.48 -0.87
CA VAL A 266 -18.62 -4.72 -0.62
C VAL A 266 -18.18 -5.09 0.78
N CYS A 267 -16.91 -5.41 0.98
CA CYS A 267 -16.38 -5.72 2.30
C CYS A 267 -15.10 -4.92 2.60
N HIS A 268 -14.81 -4.71 3.88
CA HIS A 268 -13.55 -4.19 4.37
C HIS A 268 -13.06 -5.08 5.53
N ASN A 269 -11.84 -5.60 5.44
CA ASN A 269 -11.28 -6.55 6.43
C ASN A 269 -12.22 -7.73 6.72
N GLY A 270 -12.85 -8.22 5.67
CA GLY A 270 -13.87 -9.26 5.77
C GLY A 270 -15.27 -8.69 5.98
N GLU A 271 -15.50 -7.64 6.77
CA GLU A 271 -16.85 -7.16 7.15
C GLU A 271 -17.62 -6.50 6.02
N GLU A 272 -18.92 -6.78 5.87
CA GLU A 272 -19.73 -6.24 4.79
C GLU A 272 -20.14 -4.78 5.02
N ILE A 273 -19.90 -3.94 4.01
CA ILE A 273 -20.28 -2.53 4.00
C ILE A 273 -21.66 -2.39 3.36
N GLY A 274 -22.63 -1.98 4.18
CA GLY A 274 -23.98 -1.66 3.72
C GLY A 274 -24.04 -0.55 2.68
N GLN A 275 -25.17 -0.44 1.99
CA GLN A 275 -25.43 0.65 1.06
C GLN A 275 -25.32 2.01 1.76
N GLY A 276 -24.86 3.03 1.04
CA GLY A 276 -24.72 4.37 1.62
C GLY A 276 -23.53 5.13 1.08
N GLN A 277 -22.99 6.01 1.92
CA GLN A 277 -21.81 6.81 1.59
C GLN A 277 -20.70 6.51 2.58
N PHE A 278 -19.50 6.21 2.07
CA PHE A 278 -18.30 5.97 2.87
C PHE A 278 -17.05 6.45 2.13
N THR A 279 -15.91 6.45 2.82
CA THR A 279 -14.65 6.97 2.32
C THR A 279 -13.63 5.85 2.24
N ILE A 280 -12.88 5.77 1.14
CA ILE A 280 -11.77 4.83 0.97
C ILE A 280 -10.48 5.64 0.84
N PRO A 281 -9.51 5.49 1.75
CA PRO A 281 -8.15 5.94 1.53
C PRO A 281 -7.53 5.17 0.36
N VAL A 282 -6.91 5.86 -0.59
CA VAL A 282 -6.28 5.20 -1.76
C VAL A 282 -5.23 4.18 -1.34
N SER A 283 -4.51 4.43 -0.24
CA SER A 283 -3.51 3.51 0.32
C SER A 283 -4.09 2.21 0.90
N MET A 284 -5.39 2.17 1.18
CA MET A 284 -6.09 0.99 1.74
C MET A 284 -6.97 0.31 0.70
N ILE A 285 -6.88 0.66 -0.59
CA ILE A 285 -7.83 0.21 -1.60
C ILE A 285 -7.84 -1.31 -1.79
N GLU A 286 -6.75 -1.99 -1.45
CA GLU A 286 -6.62 -3.45 -1.50
C GLU A 286 -7.34 -4.15 -0.33
N ASP A 287 -7.52 -3.47 0.80
CA ASP A 287 -8.24 -3.97 1.98
C ASP A 287 -9.77 -4.02 1.78
N TYR A 288 -10.25 -3.37 0.72
CA TYR A 288 -11.65 -3.37 0.32
C TYR A 288 -11.85 -4.42 -0.76
N THR A 289 -12.79 -5.32 -0.54
CA THR A 289 -13.08 -6.41 -1.47
C THR A 289 -14.52 -6.32 -1.97
N TYR A 290 -14.76 -6.97 -3.11
CA TYR A 290 -16.09 -7.09 -3.68
C TYR A 290 -16.42 -8.53 -4.03
N GLN A 291 -17.71 -8.81 -4.10
CA GLN A 291 -18.22 -10.09 -4.60
C GLN A 291 -19.50 -9.86 -5.40
N LEU A 292 -19.48 -10.22 -6.68
CA LEU A 292 -20.65 -10.24 -7.55
C LEU A 292 -21.19 -11.68 -7.67
N PRO A 293 -22.51 -11.90 -7.57
CA PRO A 293 -23.10 -13.22 -7.74
C PRO A 293 -22.86 -13.77 -9.15
N ALA A 294 -22.24 -14.94 -9.22
CA ALA A 294 -21.97 -15.70 -10.46
C ALA A 294 -23.17 -16.52 -10.97
N THR A 295 -24.40 -16.09 -10.72
CA THR A 295 -25.58 -16.95 -10.85
C THR A 295 -26.37 -16.77 -12.16
N ASN A 296 -26.20 -15.64 -12.88
CA ASN A 296 -26.94 -15.37 -14.11
C ASN A 296 -26.12 -14.53 -15.12
N SER A 297 -26.18 -14.90 -16.40
CA SER A 297 -25.56 -14.18 -17.53
C SER A 297 -26.02 -12.72 -17.72
N ASP A 298 -27.15 -12.30 -17.14
CA ASP A 298 -27.61 -10.89 -17.22
C ASP A 298 -27.18 -10.05 -16.00
N GLU A 299 -26.30 -10.56 -15.15
CA GLU A 299 -25.80 -9.81 -14.00
C GLU A 299 -24.92 -8.64 -14.47
N ARG A 300 -25.26 -7.43 -14.00
CA ARG A 300 -24.58 -6.18 -14.38
C ARG A 300 -24.22 -5.35 -13.16
N LEU A 301 -23.01 -4.82 -13.17
CA LEU A 301 -22.53 -3.85 -12.20
C LEU A 301 -22.09 -2.59 -12.96
N ALA A 302 -22.50 -1.43 -12.49
CA ALA A 302 -22.14 -0.15 -13.08
C ALA A 302 -21.32 0.69 -12.10
N ILE A 303 -20.22 1.28 -12.57
CA ILE A 303 -19.37 2.18 -11.79
C ILE A 303 -19.28 3.51 -12.52
N THR A 304 -19.72 4.58 -11.87
CA THR A 304 -19.66 5.94 -12.41
C THR A 304 -18.67 6.77 -11.62
N PHE A 305 -17.74 7.41 -12.31
CA PHE A 305 -16.73 8.32 -11.77
C PHE A 305 -17.21 9.76 -11.96
N GLU A 306 -17.05 10.59 -10.94
CA GLU A 306 -17.38 12.01 -11.02
C GLU A 306 -16.35 12.77 -11.87
N GLN A 307 -15.06 12.52 -11.61
CA GLN A 307 -13.95 13.15 -12.32
C GLN A 307 -12.82 12.13 -12.53
N PRO A 308 -12.33 11.95 -13.79
CA PRO A 308 -13.01 12.39 -15.02
C PRO A 308 -14.38 11.72 -15.14
N ALA A 309 -15.35 12.41 -15.75
CA ALA A 309 -16.72 11.90 -15.86
C ALA A 309 -16.73 10.67 -16.79
N ARG A 310 -16.85 9.48 -16.20
CA ARG A 310 -16.79 8.20 -16.91
C ARG A 310 -17.75 7.21 -16.28
N SER A 311 -18.33 6.32 -17.07
CA SER A 311 -19.14 5.21 -16.55
C SER A 311 -18.73 3.90 -17.18
N LEU A 312 -18.49 2.90 -16.34
CA LEU A 312 -18.07 1.57 -16.73
C LEU A 312 -19.19 0.58 -16.44
N LEU A 313 -19.39 -0.37 -17.35
CA LEU A 313 -20.30 -1.49 -17.20
C LEU A 313 -19.51 -2.79 -17.12
N TYR A 314 -19.78 -3.57 -16.07
CA TYR A 314 -19.21 -4.88 -15.81
C TYR A 314 -20.31 -5.91 -16.10
N GLN A 315 -20.03 -6.85 -17.00
CA GLN A 315 -20.97 -7.86 -17.47
C GLN A 315 -20.40 -9.26 -17.27
N LEU A 316 -21.18 -10.17 -16.71
CA LEU A 316 -20.77 -11.56 -16.51
C LEU A 316 -20.52 -12.26 -17.86
N THR A 317 -19.41 -13.00 -17.95
CA THR A 317 -19.06 -13.82 -19.11
C THR A 317 -19.31 -15.31 -18.86
N GLU A 318 -19.27 -16.13 -19.92
CA GLU A 318 -19.35 -17.59 -19.83
C GLU A 318 -18.20 -18.23 -19.03
N ARG A 319 -17.08 -17.51 -18.86
CA ARG A 319 -15.90 -17.97 -18.09
C ARG A 319 -15.98 -17.62 -16.61
N ASN A 320 -17.13 -17.14 -16.14
CA ASN A 320 -17.33 -16.67 -14.77
C ASN A 320 -16.40 -15.52 -14.37
N THR A 321 -16.24 -14.56 -15.29
CA THR A 321 -15.48 -13.32 -15.13
C THR A 321 -16.37 -12.13 -15.50
N LEU A 322 -15.91 -10.91 -15.22
CA LEU A 322 -16.60 -9.67 -15.56
C LEU A 322 -15.86 -8.95 -16.68
N ALA A 323 -16.45 -8.91 -17.87
CA ALA A 323 -15.98 -8.06 -18.95
C ALA A 323 -16.32 -6.60 -18.64
N VAL A 324 -15.32 -5.72 -18.71
CA VAL A 324 -15.46 -4.29 -18.39
C VAL A 324 -15.50 -3.49 -19.68
N ARG A 325 -16.55 -2.69 -19.84
CA ARG A 325 -16.80 -1.86 -21.03
C ARG A 325 -17.06 -0.42 -20.65
N ASP A 326 -16.69 0.49 -21.53
CA ASP A 326 -17.05 1.89 -21.38
C ASP A 326 -18.52 2.10 -21.77
N MET A 327 -19.32 2.78 -20.94
CA MET A 327 -20.73 3.04 -21.27
C MET A 327 -20.89 4.09 -22.37
N ALA A 328 -19.87 4.93 -22.62
CA ALA A 328 -19.87 5.87 -23.73
C ALA A 328 -19.63 5.17 -25.08
N ASP A 329 -18.85 4.08 -25.07
CA ASP A 329 -18.60 3.21 -26.22
C ASP A 329 -18.60 1.73 -25.81
N MET A 330 -19.78 1.12 -25.88
CA MET A 330 -19.99 -0.29 -25.52
C MET A 330 -19.18 -1.27 -26.37
N SER A 331 -18.62 -0.85 -27.52
CA SER A 331 -17.77 -1.72 -28.34
C SER A 331 -16.37 -1.89 -27.72
N LEU A 332 -15.90 -0.89 -26.98
CA LEU A 332 -14.59 -0.87 -26.33
C LEU A 332 -14.59 -1.74 -25.06
N LYS A 333 -13.93 -2.91 -25.14
CA LYS A 333 -13.62 -3.74 -23.97
C LYS A 333 -12.31 -3.23 -23.34
N LEU A 334 -12.39 -2.77 -22.10
CA LEU A 334 -11.27 -2.20 -21.35
C LEU A 334 -10.49 -3.27 -20.59
N GLY A 335 -11.16 -4.35 -20.20
CA GLY A 335 -10.54 -5.41 -19.42
C GLY A 335 -11.50 -6.55 -19.09
N GLU A 336 -11.02 -7.50 -18.31
CA GLU A 336 -11.76 -8.61 -17.76
C GLU A 336 -11.21 -8.93 -16.37
N ILE A 337 -12.09 -8.99 -15.36
CA ILE A 337 -11.70 -9.17 -13.95
C ILE A 337 -12.49 -10.33 -13.33
N PRO A 338 -12.06 -10.94 -12.21
CA PRO A 338 -12.83 -12.00 -11.55
C PRO A 338 -14.19 -11.49 -11.02
N THR A 339 -15.10 -12.40 -10.66
CA THR A 339 -16.38 -12.03 -10.01
C THR A 339 -16.22 -11.63 -8.55
N SER A 340 -15.04 -11.85 -7.96
CA SER A 340 -14.67 -11.43 -6.62
C SER A 340 -13.20 -11.04 -6.59
N GLY A 341 -12.85 -10.01 -5.85
CA GLY A 341 -11.47 -9.53 -5.76
C GLY A 341 -11.38 -8.25 -4.92
N THR A 342 -10.28 -7.52 -5.07
CA THR A 342 -10.05 -6.25 -4.39
C THR A 342 -10.69 -5.08 -5.15
N PHE A 343 -10.85 -3.94 -4.50
CA PHE A 343 -11.28 -2.72 -5.19
C PHE A 343 -10.22 -2.23 -6.18
N ALA A 344 -8.93 -2.59 -5.99
CA ALA A 344 -7.91 -2.36 -7.01
C ALA A 344 -8.27 -3.08 -8.32
N ASP A 345 -8.65 -4.36 -8.25
CA ASP A 345 -9.12 -5.12 -9.43
C ASP A 345 -10.38 -4.48 -10.02
N LEU A 346 -11.34 -4.14 -9.15
CA LEU A 346 -12.60 -3.55 -9.55
C LEU A 346 -12.39 -2.24 -10.32
N LEU A 347 -11.40 -1.44 -9.92
CA LEU A 347 -11.04 -0.18 -10.56
C LEU A 347 -9.98 -0.31 -11.65
N LEU A 348 -9.75 -1.53 -12.19
CA LEU A 348 -8.83 -1.80 -13.31
C LEU A 348 -7.35 -1.50 -13.01
N GLY A 349 -6.95 -1.68 -11.74
CA GLY A 349 -5.57 -1.57 -11.29
C GLY A 349 -5.07 -0.15 -11.03
N ALA A 350 -3.84 -0.07 -10.52
CA ALA A 350 -3.21 1.17 -10.05
C ALA A 350 -3.11 2.27 -11.12
N GLU A 351 -2.83 1.91 -12.38
CA GLU A 351 -2.72 2.88 -13.47
C GLU A 351 -4.05 3.56 -13.80
N ASN A 352 -5.16 2.80 -13.79
CA ASN A 352 -6.47 3.39 -14.02
C ASN A 352 -6.92 4.23 -12.81
N ILE A 353 -6.65 3.78 -11.58
CA ILE A 353 -6.89 4.58 -10.36
C ILE A 353 -6.11 5.89 -10.43
N ARG A 354 -4.82 5.84 -10.77
CA ARG A 354 -3.99 7.02 -10.98
C ARG A 354 -4.59 7.94 -12.04
N THR A 355 -5.00 7.41 -13.19
CA THR A 355 -5.63 8.18 -14.27
C THR A 355 -6.96 8.83 -13.84
N ILE A 356 -7.75 8.18 -12.98
CA ILE A 356 -8.99 8.75 -12.46
C ILE A 356 -8.70 9.87 -11.46
N LEU A 357 -7.66 9.70 -10.65
CA LEU A 357 -7.29 10.66 -9.61
C LEU A 357 -6.52 11.86 -10.18
N GLU A 358 -5.70 11.67 -11.20
CA GLU A 358 -4.83 12.69 -11.81
C GLU A 358 -5.55 13.99 -12.16
N PRO A 359 -6.73 13.97 -12.81
CA PRO A 359 -7.45 15.19 -13.16
C PRO A 359 -7.93 15.98 -11.94
N THR A 360 -8.03 15.34 -10.79
CA THR A 360 -8.42 15.96 -9.52
C THR A 360 -7.21 16.53 -8.76
N ALA A 361 -5.99 16.29 -9.27
CA ALA A 361 -4.73 16.68 -8.63
C ALA A 361 -4.40 18.16 -8.88
N GLY A 362 -4.92 19.04 -8.01
CA GLY A 362 -4.27 20.34 -7.77
C GLY A 362 -3.00 20.20 -6.92
N ASN A 363 -3.02 19.22 -6.01
CA ASN A 363 -1.95 18.78 -5.11
C ASN A 363 -2.16 17.28 -4.87
N TRP A 364 -1.13 16.45 -5.06
CA TRP A 364 -1.24 14.98 -4.97
C TRP A 364 -1.78 14.50 -3.61
N ASN A 365 -1.50 15.26 -2.55
CA ASN A 365 -1.88 14.95 -1.17
C ASN A 365 -3.32 15.32 -0.82
N LYS A 366 -4.08 15.89 -1.77
CA LYS A 366 -5.50 16.24 -1.63
C LYS A 366 -6.35 15.73 -2.80
N THR A 367 -5.79 14.84 -3.60
CA THR A 367 -6.42 14.19 -4.75
C THR A 367 -7.61 13.35 -4.31
N ARG A 368 -8.74 13.48 -4.98
CA ARG A 368 -9.98 12.82 -4.59
C ARG A 368 -10.97 12.72 -5.73
N THR A 369 -11.77 11.67 -5.75
CA THR A 369 -12.88 11.51 -6.68
C THR A 369 -14.05 10.82 -5.98
N ASN A 370 -15.28 11.12 -6.41
CA ASN A 370 -16.44 10.35 -5.99
C ASN A 370 -16.76 9.28 -7.02
N ILE A 371 -17.02 8.07 -6.53
CA ILE A 371 -17.37 6.90 -7.31
C ILE A 371 -18.76 6.46 -6.87
N ILE A 372 -19.64 6.21 -7.83
CA ILE A 372 -20.96 5.62 -7.59
C ILE A 372 -20.92 4.20 -8.13
N LEU A 373 -20.99 3.24 -7.24
CA LEU A 373 -21.19 1.85 -7.59
C LEU A 373 -22.69 1.53 -7.51
N LYS A 374 -23.22 0.93 -8.57
CA LYS A 374 -24.63 0.55 -8.67
C LYS A 374 -24.76 -0.90 -9.12
N HIS A 375 -25.48 -1.68 -8.32
CA HIS A 375 -25.87 -3.04 -8.63
C HIS A 375 -27.38 -3.17 -8.41
N LYS A 376 -28.15 -3.48 -9.46
CA LYS A 376 -29.63 -3.49 -9.41
C LYS A 376 -30.17 -2.17 -8.81
N ASP A 377 -30.90 -2.25 -7.70
CA ASP A 377 -31.44 -1.10 -6.97
C ASP A 377 -30.49 -0.57 -5.87
N GLU A 378 -29.41 -1.29 -5.59
CA GLU A 378 -28.44 -0.97 -4.54
C GLU A 378 -27.39 0.03 -5.04
N ARG A 379 -26.97 0.95 -4.14
CA ARG A 379 -26.00 1.99 -4.47
C ARG A 379 -25.03 2.27 -3.34
N TRP A 380 -23.75 2.36 -3.71
CA TRP A 380 -22.66 2.78 -2.83
C TRP A 380 -22.03 4.04 -3.40
N ARG A 381 -21.92 5.08 -2.57
CA ARG A 381 -21.24 6.34 -2.87
C ARG A 381 -19.90 6.34 -2.15
N ILE A 382 -18.84 6.12 -2.91
CA ILE A 382 -17.49 5.98 -2.40
C ILE A 382 -16.76 7.30 -2.64
N HIS A 383 -16.26 7.91 -1.58
CA HIS A 383 -15.29 9.00 -1.70
C HIS A 383 -13.87 8.40 -1.66
N LEU A 384 -13.23 8.29 -2.82
CA LEU A 384 -11.85 7.81 -2.93
C LEU A 384 -10.90 9.00 -2.84
N ALA A 385 -9.97 9.00 -1.89
CA ALA A 385 -9.05 10.12 -1.72
C ALA A 385 -7.69 9.74 -1.13
N ASN A 386 -6.68 10.54 -1.48
CA ASN A 386 -5.41 10.55 -0.78
C ASN A 386 -5.51 11.45 0.46
N HIS A 387 -5.14 10.93 1.62
CA HIS A 387 -5.38 11.51 2.94
C HIS A 387 -6.83 12.01 3.10
N PRO A 388 -7.84 11.14 3.17
CA PRO A 388 -9.24 11.57 3.33
C PRO A 388 -9.52 12.33 4.64
N TYR A 389 -8.72 12.09 5.67
CA TYR A 389 -9.01 12.55 7.03
C TYR A 389 -8.14 13.73 7.46
N ARG A 390 -8.67 14.59 8.34
CA ARG A 390 -7.99 15.78 8.89
C ARG A 390 -8.06 15.78 10.41
N LEU A 391 -6.98 16.25 11.02
CA LEU A 391 -6.90 16.48 12.45
C LEU A 391 -7.52 17.83 12.81
N ILE A 392 -8.38 17.83 13.83
CA ILE A 392 -8.88 19.02 14.50
C ILE A 392 -8.29 19.02 15.90
N GLU A 393 -7.53 20.06 16.23
CA GLU A 393 -7.01 20.26 17.58
C GLU A 393 -8.05 21.01 18.43
N ASN A 394 -8.28 20.51 19.64
CA ASN A 394 -9.08 21.13 20.68
C ASN A 394 -8.30 21.08 21.99
N CYS A 395 -7.64 22.19 22.35
CA CYS A 395 -6.95 22.37 23.64
C CYS A 395 -5.99 21.22 24.01
N GLY A 396 -5.09 20.82 23.09
CA GLY A 396 -4.13 19.73 23.34
C GLY A 396 -4.73 18.32 23.22
N SER A 397 -5.92 18.20 22.64
CA SER A 397 -6.51 16.93 22.19
C SER A 397 -6.87 17.00 20.71
N TRP A 398 -6.93 15.87 20.03
CA TRP A 398 -7.18 15.83 18.58
C TRP A 398 -8.33 14.90 18.24
N GLN A 399 -9.13 15.30 17.26
CA GLN A 399 -10.15 14.46 16.64
C GLN A 399 -9.88 14.34 15.14
N ILE A 400 -10.19 13.16 14.60
CA ILE A 400 -10.09 12.89 13.18
C ILE A 400 -11.44 13.17 12.53
N THR A 401 -11.44 13.96 11.46
CA THR A 401 -12.65 14.28 10.70
C THR A 401 -12.50 13.94 9.23
N SER A 402 -13.58 13.42 8.64
CA SER A 402 -13.67 13.28 7.18
C SER A 402 -14.03 14.62 6.55
N LYS A 403 -13.18 15.10 5.65
CA LYS A 403 -13.46 16.32 4.89
C LYS A 403 -14.70 16.16 3.99
N ALA A 404 -14.92 14.95 3.50
CA ALA A 404 -16.00 14.63 2.58
C ALA A 404 -17.35 14.56 3.30
N LEU A 405 -17.37 13.83 4.42
CA LEU A 405 -18.59 13.56 5.18
C LEU A 405 -18.88 14.66 6.22
N LYS A 406 -17.88 15.46 6.57
CA LYS A 406 -17.93 16.46 7.66
C LYS A 406 -18.33 15.84 9.00
N THR A 407 -17.90 14.59 9.23
CA THR A 407 -18.15 13.83 10.44
C THR A 407 -16.83 13.50 11.14
N VAL A 408 -16.90 13.34 12.46
CA VAL A 408 -15.82 12.71 13.24
C VAL A 408 -15.77 11.23 12.89
N ILE A 409 -14.57 10.70 12.69
CA ILE A 409 -14.38 9.28 12.38
C ILE A 409 -14.03 8.55 13.68
N VAL A 410 -14.77 7.46 13.93
CA VAL A 410 -14.64 6.60 15.11
C VAL A 410 -13.88 5.31 14.82
N GLU A 411 -13.32 5.17 13.62
CA GLU A 411 -12.36 4.11 13.30
C GLU A 411 -11.17 4.19 14.26
N ASP A 412 -10.63 3.02 14.63
CA ASP A 412 -9.44 2.93 15.46
C ASP A 412 -8.19 3.07 14.60
N LEU A 413 -7.82 4.32 14.32
CA LEU A 413 -6.61 4.64 13.58
C LEU A 413 -5.44 4.84 14.54
N GLU A 414 -4.34 4.14 14.32
CA GLU A 414 -3.13 4.34 15.10
C GLU A 414 -2.47 5.68 14.69
N LEU A 415 -2.60 6.68 15.56
CA LEU A 415 -1.90 7.96 15.42
C LEU A 415 -0.59 7.95 16.18
N LYS A 416 0.43 8.52 15.56
CA LYS A 416 1.75 8.78 16.14
C LYS A 416 1.99 10.27 16.22
N ALA A 417 2.64 10.67 17.30
CA ALA A 417 3.11 12.02 17.50
C ALA A 417 4.64 12.00 17.56
N MET A 418 5.25 12.83 16.72
CA MET A 418 6.69 13.03 16.66
C MET A 418 7.04 14.38 17.24
N ARG A 419 7.94 14.41 18.24
CA ARG A 419 8.48 15.64 18.79
C ARG A 419 9.29 16.38 17.72
N LEU A 420 8.98 17.65 17.53
CA LEU A 420 9.75 18.53 16.65
C LEU A 420 10.75 19.32 17.48
N GLU A 421 12.04 19.00 17.33
CA GLU A 421 13.15 19.74 17.94
C GLU A 421 14.03 20.39 16.86
N ALA A 422 14.86 21.35 17.28
CA ALA A 422 15.80 22.02 16.42
C ALA A 422 16.69 21.01 15.67
N GLY A 423 16.80 21.19 14.34
CA GLY A 423 17.59 20.33 13.46
C GLY A 423 17.00 18.94 13.19
N TRP A 424 15.83 18.59 13.74
CA TRP A 424 15.22 17.25 13.58
C TRP A 424 16.12 16.07 14.00
N THR A 425 17.20 16.32 14.75
CA THR A 425 18.22 15.31 15.11
C THR A 425 17.93 14.62 16.45
N ASN A 426 16.67 14.34 16.80
CA ASN A 426 16.29 13.48 17.94
C ASN A 426 14.75 13.35 18.08
N THR A 427 14.07 13.09 16.96
CA THR A 427 12.60 13.12 16.95
C THR A 427 12.01 11.89 17.65
N GLN A 428 11.85 11.98 18.97
CA GLN A 428 11.12 10.99 19.74
C GLN A 428 9.70 10.87 19.19
N THR A 429 9.28 9.65 18.88
CA THR A 429 7.93 9.34 18.42
C THR A 429 7.21 8.53 19.49
N VAL A 430 5.95 8.85 19.75
CA VAL A 430 5.07 8.10 20.64
C VAL A 430 3.76 7.78 19.94
N THR A 431 3.16 6.64 20.26
CA THR A 431 1.78 6.34 19.86
C THR A 431 0.83 7.15 20.76
N MET A 432 -0.14 7.82 20.14
CA MET A 432 -1.13 8.62 20.86
C MET A 432 -2.12 7.74 21.59
N GLN A 433 -2.63 8.21 22.72
CA GLN A 433 -3.71 7.54 23.45
C GLN A 433 -5.05 7.93 22.85
N ARG A 434 -5.94 6.96 22.66
CA ARG A 434 -7.28 7.18 22.12
C ARG A 434 -8.33 6.82 23.17
N SER A 435 -9.32 7.69 23.34
CA SER A 435 -10.50 7.45 24.18
C SER A 435 -11.62 6.75 23.39
N ASP A 436 -12.59 6.19 24.10
CA ASP A 436 -13.78 5.56 23.49
C ASP A 436 -14.59 6.54 22.61
N ASP A 437 -14.55 7.84 22.94
CA ASP A 437 -15.19 8.92 22.18
C ASP A 437 -14.39 9.34 20.92
N GLY A 438 -13.31 8.62 20.59
CA GLY A 438 -12.48 8.90 19.41
C GLY A 438 -11.59 10.14 19.53
N ILE A 439 -11.34 10.61 20.76
CA ILE A 439 -10.42 11.72 21.03
C ILE A 439 -9.03 11.16 21.30
N TYR A 440 -8.04 11.73 20.61
CA TYR A 440 -6.63 11.42 20.75
C TYR A 440 -5.93 12.43 21.66
N THR A 441 -5.10 11.94 22.57
CA THR A 441 -4.28 12.75 23.47
C THR A 441 -2.84 12.26 23.45
N LEU A 442 -1.91 13.17 23.73
CA LEU A 442 -0.53 12.77 23.91
C LEU A 442 -0.34 12.04 25.25
N PRO A 443 0.53 11.01 25.31
CA PRO A 443 0.89 10.36 26.57
C PRO A 443 1.49 11.35 27.58
N MET A 444 1.32 11.09 28.87
CA MET A 444 1.74 12.00 29.95
C MET A 444 3.25 12.33 29.93
N GLU A 445 4.10 11.40 29.47
CA GLU A 445 5.55 11.59 29.31
C GLU A 445 5.94 12.68 28.29
N THR A 446 5.03 13.07 27.41
CA THR A 446 5.23 14.13 26.42
C THR A 446 5.02 15.54 26.98
N GLY A 447 4.73 15.71 28.27
CA GLY A 447 4.36 17.00 28.86
C GLY A 447 5.40 18.13 28.71
N SER A 448 6.63 17.81 28.29
CA SER A 448 7.68 18.79 27.96
C SER A 448 7.69 19.25 26.50
N TRP A 449 6.98 18.54 25.63
CA TRP A 449 6.99 18.78 24.19
C TRP A 449 6.31 20.11 23.86
N GLN A 450 6.91 20.88 22.94
CA GLN A 450 6.43 22.22 22.55
C GLN A 450 5.81 22.21 21.15
N LYS A 451 6.39 21.45 20.23
CA LYS A 451 5.91 21.26 18.87
C LYS A 451 5.86 19.78 18.54
N VAL A 452 4.81 19.36 17.85
CA VAL A 452 4.62 17.97 17.43
C VAL A 452 4.13 17.89 16.02
N LEU A 453 4.59 16.89 15.28
CA LEU A 453 3.96 16.44 14.05
C LEU A 453 3.11 15.22 14.36
N ILE A 454 1.82 15.29 14.08
CA ILE A 454 0.89 14.18 14.25
C ILE A 454 0.59 13.58 12.89
N TYR A 455 0.69 12.25 12.79
CA TYR A 455 0.47 11.48 11.58
C TYR A 455 -0.12 10.10 11.91
N CYS A 456 -0.64 9.39 10.92
CA CYS A 456 -1.08 8.00 11.08
C CYS A 456 0.07 7.06 10.75
N SER A 457 0.22 5.96 11.50
CA SER A 457 1.22 4.90 11.22
C SER A 457 1.17 4.43 9.77
N HIS A 458 -0.04 4.36 9.20
CA HIS A 458 -0.27 4.02 7.81
C HIS A 458 -0.37 5.32 6.98
N SER A 459 0.48 5.45 5.98
CA SER A 459 0.55 6.63 5.11
C SER A 459 -0.72 6.78 4.25
N GLY A 460 -1.00 8.01 3.78
CA GLY A 460 -2.13 8.26 2.88
C GLY A 460 -3.52 8.27 3.50
N ILE A 461 -3.67 8.12 4.83
CA ILE A 461 -4.99 8.04 5.49
C ILE A 461 -5.35 9.34 6.20
N VAL A 462 -4.58 9.71 7.22
CA VAL A 462 -4.73 10.99 7.92
C VAL A 462 -3.71 11.95 7.37
N TYR A 463 -4.13 13.18 7.08
CA TYR A 463 -3.22 14.22 6.67
C TYR A 463 -2.28 14.57 7.83
N PRO A 464 -0.95 14.37 7.69
CA PRO A 464 -0.02 14.72 8.75
C PRO A 464 -0.05 16.24 8.95
N LYS A 465 0.04 16.68 10.20
CA LYS A 465 0.03 18.11 10.51
C LYS A 465 0.79 18.39 11.79
N ALA A 466 1.58 19.47 11.75
CA ALA A 466 2.27 19.96 12.91
C ALA A 466 1.40 20.91 13.75
N PHE A 467 1.60 20.85 15.07
CA PHE A 467 0.88 21.60 16.07
C PHE A 467 1.84 22.14 17.14
N CYS A 468 1.55 23.33 17.66
CA CYS A 468 2.24 23.91 18.81
C CYS A 468 1.41 23.63 20.07
N ILE A 469 1.99 22.93 21.04
CA ILE A 469 1.33 22.54 22.29
C ILE A 469 1.31 23.71 23.29
N SER A 470 2.27 24.63 23.20
CA SER A 470 2.40 25.80 24.07
C SER A 470 2.46 27.10 23.25
N GLU A 471 2.08 28.21 23.89
CA GLU A 471 2.35 29.58 23.40
C GLU A 471 3.85 29.91 23.49
N SER A 472 4.71 29.09 22.90
CA SER A 472 6.08 29.48 22.63
C SER A 472 6.08 30.42 21.42
N SER A 473 6.91 31.46 21.47
CA SER A 473 6.95 32.45 20.40
C SER A 473 7.19 31.76 19.07
N ASN A 474 6.33 32.02 18.08
CA ASN A 474 6.75 31.98 16.69
C ASN A 474 7.95 32.93 16.62
N ARG A 475 9.16 32.38 16.78
CA ARG A 475 10.39 33.09 16.42
C ARG A 475 10.14 33.60 15.00
N ASN A 476 10.66 34.79 14.70
CA ASN A 476 10.52 35.36 13.37
C ASN A 476 11.39 34.54 12.39
N LEU A 477 10.96 33.30 12.11
CA LEU A 477 11.63 32.33 11.26
C LEU A 477 11.85 32.94 9.89
N PHE A 478 10.88 33.73 9.43
CA PHE A 478 11.00 34.55 8.23
C PHE A 478 12.24 35.45 8.27
N ASP A 479 12.40 36.32 9.28
CA ASP A 479 13.60 37.17 9.40
C ASP A 479 14.88 36.32 9.46
N MET A 480 14.84 35.20 10.19
CA MET A 480 16.01 34.31 10.32
C MET A 480 16.38 33.61 9.00
N LEU A 481 15.41 33.35 8.11
CA LEU A 481 15.64 32.79 6.77
C LEU A 481 16.04 33.89 5.78
N ALA A 482 15.42 35.07 5.87
CA ALA A 482 15.64 36.20 4.97
C ALA A 482 17.01 36.87 5.20
N ASP A 483 17.45 37.04 6.44
CA ASP A 483 18.75 37.66 6.75
C ASP A 483 19.83 36.62 7.10
N GLY A 484 19.46 35.33 7.09
CA GLY A 484 20.32 34.23 7.51
C GLY A 484 21.45 33.91 6.53
N PRO A 485 22.67 33.62 7.02
CA PRO A 485 23.74 33.07 6.19
C PRO A 485 23.44 31.61 5.80
N PHE A 486 24.25 31.07 4.89
CA PHE A 486 24.06 29.72 4.36
C PHE A 486 24.03 28.64 5.46
N MET A 487 23.02 27.78 5.45
CA MET A 487 22.87 26.70 6.45
C MET A 487 22.94 27.22 7.90
N ASN A 488 22.41 28.42 8.17
CA ASN A 488 22.18 28.84 9.55
C ASN A 488 21.18 27.90 10.26
N VAL A 489 20.90 28.18 11.53
CA VAL A 489 20.00 27.34 12.34
C VAL A 489 18.62 27.19 11.67
N ALA A 490 18.05 28.28 11.14
CA ALA A 490 16.74 28.25 10.49
C ALA A 490 16.74 27.44 9.17
N TRP A 491 17.74 27.63 8.32
CA TRP A 491 17.88 26.85 7.07
C TRP A 491 18.13 25.37 7.35
N THR A 492 18.94 25.06 8.36
CA THR A 492 19.18 23.69 8.80
C THR A 492 17.88 23.03 9.27
N GLU A 493 17.04 23.74 10.02
CA GLU A 493 15.71 23.26 10.43
C GLU A 493 14.78 23.02 9.24
N CYS A 494 14.72 23.94 8.28
CA CYS A 494 13.88 23.80 7.09
C CYS A 494 14.28 22.60 6.23
N ILE A 495 15.59 22.44 5.98
CA ILE A 495 16.11 21.34 5.15
C ILE A 495 15.94 20.00 5.85
N ALA A 496 16.17 19.93 7.15
CA ALA A 496 15.96 18.70 7.91
C ALA A 496 14.47 18.30 7.95
N GLY A 497 13.55 19.27 8.06
CA GLY A 497 12.12 19.03 7.94
C GLY A 497 11.69 18.57 6.55
N TYR A 498 12.31 19.11 5.50
CA TYR A 498 12.11 18.65 4.13
C TYR A 498 12.63 17.23 3.89
N ASP A 499 13.84 16.93 4.36
CA ASP A 499 14.42 15.58 4.28
C ASP A 499 13.52 14.57 5.02
N ALA A 500 13.00 14.94 6.20
CA ALA A 500 12.04 14.11 6.95
C ALA A 500 10.71 13.93 6.19
N ALA A 501 10.17 14.98 5.58
CA ALA A 501 8.97 14.89 4.76
C ALA A 501 9.15 13.93 3.58
N ILE A 502 10.29 13.99 2.88
CA ILE A 502 10.63 13.04 1.81
C ILE A 502 10.71 11.61 2.37
N ALA A 503 11.48 11.41 3.45
CA ALA A 503 11.71 10.09 4.04
C ALA A 503 10.41 9.39 4.47
N HIS A 504 9.43 10.15 4.96
CA HIS A 504 8.14 9.63 5.41
C HIS A 504 7.00 9.79 4.39
N SER A 505 7.30 10.27 3.17
CA SER A 505 6.28 10.57 2.15
C SER A 505 5.18 11.51 2.66
N TRP A 506 5.56 12.50 3.48
CA TRP A 506 4.64 13.53 3.97
C TRP A 506 4.56 14.70 2.99
N PRO A 507 3.39 15.37 2.90
CA PRO A 507 3.26 16.64 2.20
C PRO A 507 4.19 17.69 2.79
N ALA A 508 4.90 18.46 1.96
CA ALA A 508 5.77 19.51 2.46
C ALA A 508 5.02 20.61 3.26
N ASP A 509 3.77 20.92 2.91
CA ASP A 509 2.91 21.86 3.65
C ASP A 509 2.43 21.30 5.01
N SER A 510 2.82 20.08 5.40
CA SER A 510 2.64 19.58 6.77
C SER A 510 3.72 20.08 7.73
N ILE A 511 4.85 20.55 7.18
CA ILE A 511 6.00 21.08 7.92
C ILE A 511 5.83 22.60 8.06
N PRO A 512 5.69 23.15 9.28
CA PRO A 512 5.42 24.57 9.49
C PRO A 512 6.43 25.49 8.82
N GLU A 513 7.71 25.11 8.88
CA GLU A 513 8.82 25.87 8.32
C GLU A 513 8.71 25.98 6.79
N LEU A 514 8.27 24.91 6.11
CA LEU A 514 8.08 24.89 4.66
C LEU A 514 6.78 25.59 4.24
N GLU A 515 5.70 25.42 5.02
CA GLU A 515 4.43 26.12 4.77
C GLU A 515 4.62 27.64 4.82
N GLN A 516 5.36 28.16 5.82
CA GLN A 516 5.65 29.59 5.95
C GLN A 516 6.49 30.16 4.79
N MET A 517 7.40 29.36 4.25
CA MET A 517 8.23 29.76 3.11
C MET A 517 7.43 29.90 1.81
N SER A 518 6.30 29.18 1.68
CA SER A 518 5.54 29.06 0.43
C SER A 518 5.02 30.39 -0.15
N ASP A 519 4.93 31.44 0.65
CA ASP A 519 4.45 32.77 0.24
C ASP A 519 5.56 33.69 -0.28
N TYR A 520 6.84 33.28 -0.18
CA TYR A 520 7.99 34.16 -0.42
C TYR A 520 8.93 33.60 -1.51
N PRO A 521 8.90 34.16 -2.74
CA PRO A 521 9.65 33.61 -3.87
C PRO A 521 11.17 33.60 -3.63
N LYS A 522 11.71 34.65 -3.02
CA LYS A 522 13.13 34.73 -2.64
C LYS A 522 13.58 33.68 -1.62
N LEU A 523 12.69 33.26 -0.72
CA LEU A 523 13.04 32.18 0.20
C LEU A 523 13.01 30.82 -0.51
N LEU A 524 12.07 30.63 -1.44
CA LEU A 524 12.02 29.42 -2.26
C LEU A 524 13.27 29.26 -3.15
N SER A 525 13.78 30.34 -3.74
CA SER A 525 15.03 30.30 -4.52
C SER A 525 16.25 30.01 -3.66
N ARG A 526 16.35 30.63 -2.48
CA ARG A 526 17.44 30.36 -1.51
C ARG A 526 17.39 28.92 -0.98
N PHE A 527 16.19 28.39 -0.74
CA PHE A 527 15.99 26.98 -0.40
C PHE A 527 16.47 26.05 -1.53
N ALA A 528 16.08 26.34 -2.77
CA ALA A 528 16.56 25.60 -3.93
C ALA A 528 18.09 25.67 -4.07
N PHE A 529 18.73 26.80 -3.74
CA PHE A 529 20.19 26.93 -3.74
C PHE A 529 20.88 26.06 -2.67
N HIS A 530 20.32 25.97 -1.46
CA HIS A 530 20.82 25.05 -0.44
C HIS A 530 20.79 23.60 -0.92
N LEU A 531 19.64 23.18 -1.47
CA LEU A 531 19.48 21.83 -2.00
C LEU A 531 20.39 21.59 -3.20
N PHE A 532 20.54 22.56 -4.10
CA PHE A 532 21.42 22.48 -5.26
C PHE A 532 22.86 22.17 -4.85
N LEU A 533 23.43 22.92 -3.92
CA LEU A 533 24.79 22.68 -3.44
C LEU A 533 24.96 21.33 -2.75
N LYS A 534 23.96 20.91 -1.95
CA LYS A 534 23.95 19.57 -1.31
C LYS A 534 23.88 18.45 -2.34
N ALA A 535 22.99 18.55 -3.33
CA ALA A 535 22.82 17.56 -4.39
C ALA A 535 24.04 17.49 -5.33
N GLN A 536 24.69 18.62 -5.59
CA GLN A 536 25.97 18.66 -6.30
C GLN A 536 27.04 17.88 -5.54
N ALA A 537 27.07 17.95 -4.20
CA ALA A 537 28.01 17.18 -3.39
C ALA A 537 27.69 15.67 -3.40
N ASP A 538 26.42 15.31 -3.19
CA ASP A 538 26.01 13.91 -3.01
C ASP A 538 25.73 13.18 -4.34
N GLY A 539 25.71 13.89 -5.48
CA GLY A 539 25.45 13.32 -6.81
C GLY A 539 23.97 13.05 -7.10
N SER A 540 23.06 13.65 -6.33
CA SER A 540 21.61 13.37 -6.33
C SER A 540 20.78 14.41 -7.10
N MET A 541 21.37 15.07 -8.10
CA MET A 541 20.75 16.19 -8.83
C MET A 541 19.42 15.86 -9.50
N ASP A 542 19.27 14.67 -10.11
CA ASP A 542 18.03 14.28 -10.80
C ASP A 542 16.88 14.05 -9.81
N ASN A 543 17.18 13.38 -8.69
CA ASN A 543 16.20 13.18 -7.61
C ASN A 543 15.78 14.51 -6.99
N MET A 544 16.72 15.43 -6.78
CA MET A 544 16.42 16.76 -6.25
C MET A 544 15.47 17.52 -7.15
N GLU A 545 15.67 17.49 -8.47
CA GLU A 545 14.81 18.20 -9.42
C GLU A 545 13.38 17.67 -9.42
N GLN A 546 13.20 16.35 -9.37
CA GLN A 546 11.88 15.73 -9.21
C GLN A 546 11.22 16.12 -7.87
N ASN A 547 11.98 16.13 -6.79
CA ASN A 547 11.47 16.49 -5.46
C ASN A 547 11.05 17.97 -5.40
N LEU A 548 11.77 18.88 -6.06
CA LEU A 548 11.38 20.29 -6.16
C LEU A 548 10.11 20.45 -7.00
N LEU A 549 9.92 19.67 -8.06
CA LEU A 549 8.64 19.67 -8.81
C LEU A 549 7.48 19.15 -7.96
N GLN A 550 7.72 18.21 -7.04
CA GLN A 550 6.70 17.78 -6.06
C GLN A 550 6.42 18.88 -5.03
N LEU A 551 7.46 19.56 -4.53
CA LEU A 551 7.35 20.67 -3.58
C LEU A 551 6.39 21.76 -4.06
N GLN A 552 6.44 22.10 -5.35
CA GLN A 552 5.57 23.12 -5.95
C GLN A 552 4.08 22.76 -5.77
N ALA A 553 3.72 21.48 -5.87
CA ALA A 553 2.34 21.01 -5.70
C ALA A 553 1.91 21.05 -4.23
N ASP A 554 2.82 20.71 -3.32
CA ASP A 554 2.56 20.71 -1.87
C ASP A 554 2.34 22.13 -1.34
N LEU A 555 3.23 23.05 -1.72
CA LEU A 555 3.24 24.46 -1.30
C LEU A 555 2.42 25.39 -2.21
N ALA A 556 1.70 24.83 -3.17
CA ALA A 556 0.83 25.51 -4.11
C ALA A 556 1.46 26.69 -4.89
N PHE A 557 2.58 26.46 -5.55
CA PHE A 557 3.18 27.39 -6.50
C PHE A 557 3.75 26.67 -7.74
N GLN A 558 4.30 27.41 -8.71
CA GLN A 558 5.13 26.83 -9.78
C GLN A 558 6.46 27.58 -9.87
N TRP A 559 7.54 26.85 -10.15
CA TRP A 559 8.87 27.45 -10.26
C TRP A 559 8.96 28.53 -11.35
N PHE A 560 8.18 28.40 -12.44
CA PHE A 560 8.14 29.43 -13.48
C PHE A 560 7.43 30.74 -13.06
N TRP A 561 6.83 30.79 -11.86
CA TRP A 561 6.29 32.03 -11.29
C TRP A 561 7.37 32.91 -10.66
N LEU A 562 8.60 32.39 -10.49
CA LEU A 562 9.71 33.19 -10.03
C LEU A 562 10.22 34.07 -11.17
N GLU A 563 10.53 35.32 -10.86
CA GLU A 563 11.20 36.24 -11.77
C GLU A 563 12.72 36.08 -11.66
N GLU A 564 13.49 36.52 -12.66
CA GLU A 564 14.97 36.45 -12.60
C GLU A 564 15.53 37.18 -11.35
N ASP A 565 14.87 38.28 -10.97
CA ASP A 565 15.20 39.08 -9.77
C ASP A 565 15.00 38.29 -8.45
N ASP A 566 14.23 37.20 -8.44
CA ASP A 566 14.01 36.37 -7.25
C ASP A 566 15.19 35.43 -6.94
N TYR A 567 16.08 35.20 -7.91
CA TYR A 567 17.25 34.32 -7.78
C TYR A 567 18.53 34.92 -8.40
N ASP A 568 18.58 36.25 -8.49
CA ASP A 568 19.68 36.96 -9.12
C ASP A 568 21.00 36.83 -8.32
N TYR A 569 22.08 37.36 -8.91
CA TYR A 569 23.40 37.34 -8.30
C TYR A 569 23.40 37.98 -6.91
N SER A 570 22.66 39.08 -6.70
CA SER A 570 22.67 39.82 -5.44
C SER A 570 22.02 39.04 -4.29
N GLU A 571 20.93 38.33 -4.59
CA GLU A 571 20.20 37.51 -3.63
C GLU A 571 21.00 36.26 -3.23
N ILE A 572 21.56 35.54 -4.20
CA ILE A 572 22.28 34.29 -3.94
C ILE A 572 23.69 34.55 -3.40
N CYS A 573 24.38 35.61 -3.81
CA CYS A 573 25.71 35.95 -3.28
C CYS A 573 25.73 36.16 -1.77
N SER A 574 24.64 36.67 -1.19
CA SER A 574 24.52 36.83 0.26
C SER A 574 24.72 35.51 1.03
N LEU A 575 24.45 34.38 0.39
CA LEU A 575 24.65 33.03 0.95
C LEU A 575 26.07 32.49 0.70
N ALA A 576 26.78 32.98 -0.33
CA ALA A 576 28.09 32.49 -0.73
C ALA A 576 29.24 33.08 0.12
N ASP A 577 29.16 32.94 1.44
CA ASP A 577 30.17 33.45 2.38
C ASP A 577 31.29 32.43 2.62
N THR A 578 32.54 32.78 2.24
CA THR A 578 33.71 31.93 2.50
C THR A 578 34.07 31.78 3.96
N SER A 579 33.56 32.65 4.82
CA SER A 579 33.71 32.55 6.28
C SER A 579 32.81 31.46 6.86
N ASN A 580 31.80 31.00 6.11
CA ASN A 580 30.89 29.95 6.51
C ASN A 580 31.52 28.56 6.26
N PRO A 581 31.82 27.77 7.32
CA PRO A 581 32.49 26.49 7.17
C PRO A 581 31.70 25.48 6.33
N LYS A 582 30.36 25.46 6.47
CA LYS A 582 29.49 24.50 5.78
C LYS A 582 29.36 24.83 4.30
N PHE A 583 29.26 26.12 3.97
CA PHE A 583 29.33 26.56 2.58
C PHE A 583 30.67 26.16 1.95
N MET A 584 31.79 26.46 2.61
CA MET A 584 33.13 26.13 2.08
C MET A 584 33.37 24.63 1.91
N GLU A 585 32.78 23.80 2.76
CA GLU A 585 32.79 22.34 2.62
C GLU A 585 32.12 21.91 1.31
N LEU A 586 30.86 22.32 1.08
CA LEU A 586 30.12 21.95 -0.14
C LEU A 586 30.71 22.61 -1.39
N PHE A 587 31.18 23.84 -1.27
CA PHE A 587 31.84 24.58 -2.34
C PHE A 587 33.12 23.88 -2.82
N LYS A 588 33.93 23.33 -1.90
CA LYS A 588 35.10 22.51 -2.25
C LYS A 588 34.72 21.27 -3.04
N VAL A 589 33.65 20.57 -2.64
CA VAL A 589 33.17 19.38 -3.34
C VAL A 589 32.70 19.75 -4.75
N TRP A 590 31.87 20.78 -4.88
CA TRP A 590 31.42 21.29 -6.18
C TRP A 590 32.60 21.67 -7.09
N LYS A 591 33.58 22.40 -6.54
CA LYS A 591 34.77 22.83 -7.27
C LYS A 591 35.56 21.63 -7.76
N SER A 592 35.82 20.64 -6.90
CA SER A 592 36.53 19.42 -7.29
C SER A 592 35.81 18.63 -8.37
N LYS A 593 34.48 18.58 -8.34
CA LYS A 593 33.68 17.95 -9.42
C LYS A 593 33.74 18.74 -10.73
N THR A 594 33.79 20.06 -10.67
CA THR A 594 33.76 20.92 -11.86
C THR A 594 35.13 21.05 -12.54
N PHE A 595 36.21 21.14 -11.77
CA PHE A 595 37.55 21.45 -12.27
C PHE A 595 38.61 20.38 -11.97
N GLY A 596 38.25 19.29 -11.27
CA GLY A 596 39.19 18.26 -10.79
C GLY A 596 39.82 18.61 -9.44
N GLU A 597 40.32 17.61 -8.71
CA GLU A 597 40.85 17.77 -7.34
C GLU A 597 42.08 18.69 -7.27
N GLU A 598 42.92 18.71 -8.31
CA GLU A 598 44.19 19.43 -8.36
C GLU A 598 44.07 20.96 -8.42
N PHE A 599 42.88 21.50 -8.75
CA PHE A 599 42.68 22.94 -8.87
C PHE A 599 42.60 23.63 -7.49
N GLU A 600 43.55 24.49 -7.13
CA GLU A 600 43.53 25.18 -5.84
C GLU A 600 42.44 26.27 -5.78
N ILE A 601 41.77 26.41 -4.64
CA ILE A 601 40.79 27.49 -4.43
C ILE A 601 41.57 28.79 -4.16
N PRO A 602 41.42 29.83 -4.99
CA PRO A 602 42.02 31.14 -4.74
C PRO A 602 41.58 31.66 -3.37
N THR A 603 42.52 32.15 -2.58
CA THR A 603 42.23 32.52 -1.18
C THR A 603 41.61 33.90 -1.04
N LYS A 604 41.86 34.84 -1.98
CA LYS A 604 41.23 36.17 -2.11
C LYS A 604 41.38 36.71 -3.53
N GLY A 605 40.55 37.67 -3.92
CA GLY A 605 40.72 38.47 -5.14
C GLY A 605 39.72 38.15 -6.25
N GLU A 606 40.03 38.59 -7.47
CA GLU A 606 39.17 38.48 -8.66
C GLU A 606 38.86 37.03 -9.04
N ASP A 607 39.81 36.11 -8.85
CA ASP A 607 39.65 34.70 -9.22
C ASP A 607 38.60 33.97 -8.36
N LEU A 608 38.50 34.29 -7.07
CA LEU A 608 37.48 33.73 -6.18
C LEU A 608 36.08 34.26 -6.57
N ASN A 609 35.98 35.55 -6.90
CA ASN A 609 34.73 36.15 -7.39
C ASN A 609 34.30 35.52 -8.73
N MET A 610 35.25 35.19 -9.61
CA MET A 610 34.97 34.49 -10.87
C MET A 610 34.41 33.08 -10.62
N LEU A 611 34.94 32.34 -9.64
CA LEU A 611 34.39 31.03 -9.25
C LEU A 611 32.97 31.14 -8.69
N PHE A 612 32.68 32.19 -7.91
CA PHE A 612 31.31 32.43 -7.44
C PHE A 612 30.35 32.82 -8.55
N ALA A 613 30.78 33.68 -9.47
CA ALA A 613 30.00 33.98 -10.66
C ALA A 613 29.70 32.70 -11.47
N LEU A 614 30.67 31.78 -11.61
CA LEU A 614 30.45 30.50 -12.28
C LEU A 614 29.46 29.59 -11.54
N LEU A 615 29.57 29.46 -10.22
CA LEU A 615 28.61 28.71 -9.40
C LEU A 615 27.19 29.26 -9.55
N ILE A 616 27.05 30.59 -9.48
CA ILE A 616 25.76 31.28 -9.60
C ILE A 616 25.21 31.14 -11.01
N ASN A 617 26.05 31.21 -12.05
CA ASN A 617 25.61 30.96 -13.43
C ASN A 617 25.11 29.52 -13.63
N GLN A 618 25.75 28.53 -12.99
CA GLN A 618 25.28 27.15 -13.01
C GLN A 618 23.95 27.00 -12.26
N PHE A 619 23.79 27.67 -11.13
CA PHE A 619 22.52 27.70 -10.41
C PHE A 619 21.42 28.40 -11.23
N GLY A 620 21.71 29.52 -11.89
CA GLY A 620 20.79 30.18 -12.80
C GLY A 620 20.35 29.27 -13.94
N SER A 621 21.31 28.55 -14.56
CA SER A 621 21.00 27.55 -15.59
C SER A 621 20.11 26.42 -15.06
N PHE A 622 20.33 26.00 -13.82
CA PHE A 622 19.47 25.03 -13.14
C PHE A 622 18.06 25.58 -12.90
N MET A 623 17.92 26.82 -12.43
CA MET A 623 16.64 27.47 -12.20
C MET A 623 15.86 27.66 -13.50
N SER A 624 16.52 28.02 -14.60
CA SER A 624 15.90 28.10 -15.93
C SER A 624 15.34 26.73 -16.37
N ARG A 625 16.13 25.66 -16.21
CA ARG A 625 15.68 24.29 -16.53
C ARG A 625 14.51 23.84 -15.65
N LEU A 626 14.58 24.12 -14.35
CA LEU A 626 13.51 23.80 -13.40
C LEU A 626 12.23 24.57 -13.74
N SER A 627 12.35 25.83 -14.13
CA SER A 627 11.23 26.67 -14.57
C SER A 627 10.60 26.13 -15.85
N GLU A 628 11.40 25.73 -16.85
CA GLU A 628 10.92 25.10 -18.08
C GLU A 628 10.17 23.79 -17.80
N LYS A 629 10.71 22.92 -16.94
CA LYS A 629 10.01 21.69 -16.52
C LYS A 629 8.73 21.99 -15.74
N SER A 630 8.75 23.02 -14.89
CA SER A 630 7.59 23.46 -14.11
C SER A 630 6.48 24.03 -15.00
N ALA A 631 6.84 24.79 -16.04
CA ALA A 631 5.92 25.29 -17.06
C ALA A 631 5.28 24.12 -17.82
N ASN A 632 6.07 23.10 -18.17
CA ASN A 632 5.58 21.91 -18.87
C ASN A 632 4.97 20.84 -17.94
N ASN A 633 4.81 21.12 -16.64
CA ASN A 633 4.20 20.19 -15.69
C ASN A 633 2.68 20.14 -15.92
N LYS A 634 2.25 19.15 -16.72
CA LYS A 634 0.85 18.89 -17.06
C LYS A 634 0.40 17.51 -16.55
N VAL A 635 -0.91 17.31 -16.49
CA VAL A 635 -1.51 15.99 -16.28
C VAL A 635 -1.27 15.11 -17.51
N CYS A 636 -1.08 13.79 -17.33
CA CYS A 636 -0.73 12.85 -18.41
C CYS A 636 -1.83 12.69 -19.47
N SER A 637 -3.09 13.00 -19.16
CA SER A 637 -4.22 12.92 -20.10
C SER A 637 -4.66 14.31 -20.56
N GLU A 638 -4.88 14.46 -21.87
CA GLU A 638 -5.46 15.70 -22.41
C GLU A 638 -6.96 15.75 -22.11
N PRO A 639 -7.48 16.89 -21.63
CA PRO A 639 -8.91 17.05 -21.36
C PRO A 639 -9.70 17.06 -22.66
N ASP A 640 -10.91 16.48 -22.65
CA ASP A 640 -11.77 16.50 -23.83
C ASP A 640 -12.27 17.92 -24.17
N MET A 641 -12.69 18.13 -25.42
CA MET A 641 -13.17 19.43 -25.90
C MET A 641 -14.44 19.93 -25.19
N LEU A 642 -15.27 19.04 -24.62
CA LEU A 642 -16.48 19.41 -23.89
C LEU A 642 -16.14 19.92 -22.49
N ASP A 643 -15.19 19.30 -21.81
CA ASP A 643 -14.70 19.69 -20.48
C ASP A 643 -13.91 20.99 -20.55
N VAL A 644 -13.13 21.22 -21.62
CA VAL A 644 -12.54 22.53 -21.92
C VAL A 644 -13.63 23.58 -22.07
N ARG A 645 -14.68 23.32 -22.86
CA ARG A 645 -15.80 24.26 -23.06
C ARG A 645 -16.55 24.56 -21.75
N ARG A 646 -16.79 23.56 -20.91
CA ARG A 646 -17.44 23.73 -19.60
C ARG A 646 -16.62 24.61 -18.66
N ASN A 647 -15.29 24.46 -18.68
CA ASN A 647 -14.39 25.18 -17.78
C ASN A 647 -13.80 26.46 -18.38
N ASN A 648 -14.20 26.85 -19.59
CA ASN A 648 -13.63 27.99 -20.32
C ASN A 648 -13.53 29.27 -19.47
N ARG A 649 -14.56 29.61 -18.67
CA ARG A 649 -14.52 30.78 -17.78
C ARG A 649 -13.41 30.71 -16.72
N LYS A 650 -13.15 29.51 -16.16
CA LYS A 650 -12.06 29.29 -15.19
C LYS A 650 -10.72 29.36 -15.89
N ILE A 651 -10.59 28.71 -17.05
CA ILE A 651 -9.39 28.73 -17.88
C ILE A 651 -9.02 30.18 -18.22
N THR A 652 -9.95 30.97 -18.78
CA THR A 652 -9.71 32.39 -19.11
C THR A 652 -9.31 33.22 -17.88
N ARG A 653 -9.94 33.00 -16.72
CA ARG A 653 -9.58 33.71 -15.47
C ARG A 653 -8.15 33.38 -15.05
N VAL A 654 -7.77 32.11 -15.08
CA VAL A 654 -6.43 31.66 -14.69
C VAL A 654 -5.39 32.15 -15.70
N MET A 655 -5.71 32.12 -17.00
CA MET A 655 -4.85 32.69 -18.06
C MET A 655 -4.59 34.17 -17.81
N GLN A 656 -5.63 34.94 -17.48
CA GLN A 656 -5.49 36.36 -17.17
C GLN A 656 -4.61 36.59 -15.94
N ARG A 657 -4.86 35.85 -14.84
CA ARG A 657 -4.05 35.96 -13.61
C ARG A 657 -2.57 35.63 -13.85
N LEU A 658 -2.28 34.58 -14.60
CA LEU A 658 -0.90 34.21 -14.97
C LEU A 658 -0.26 35.28 -15.86
N SER A 659 -0.99 35.78 -16.87
CA SER A 659 -0.49 36.85 -17.73
C SER A 659 -0.24 38.16 -16.96
N ASP A 660 -1.10 38.50 -16.00
CA ASP A 660 -0.93 39.70 -15.17
C ASP A 660 0.25 39.55 -14.20
N HIS A 661 0.53 38.33 -13.75
CA HIS A 661 1.71 38.03 -12.96
C HIS A 661 3.00 38.14 -13.75
N LEU A 662 3.09 37.45 -14.89
CA LEU A 662 4.27 37.49 -15.76
C LEU A 662 4.54 38.88 -16.35
N SER A 663 3.53 39.76 -16.39
CA SER A 663 3.70 41.16 -16.80
C SER A 663 3.92 42.14 -15.64
N GLY A 664 4.04 41.65 -14.41
CA GLY A 664 4.23 42.46 -13.20
C GLY A 664 3.01 43.28 -12.75
N LYS A 665 1.85 43.12 -13.38
CA LYS A 665 0.61 43.84 -13.04
C LYS A 665 0.00 43.36 -11.72
N GLN A 666 0.04 42.05 -11.46
CA GLN A 666 -0.49 41.44 -10.25
C GLN A 666 0.28 40.19 -9.85
N SER A 667 0.90 40.20 -8.67
CA SER A 667 1.63 39.04 -8.16
C SER A 667 0.70 37.90 -7.69
N LEU A 668 0.96 36.67 -8.15
CA LEU A 668 0.26 35.47 -7.65
C LEU A 668 0.62 35.14 -6.20
N TRP A 669 1.81 35.55 -5.74
CA TRP A 669 2.29 35.33 -4.37
C TRP A 669 1.43 36.03 -3.31
N LYS A 670 0.63 37.02 -3.71
CA LYS A 670 -0.31 37.74 -2.81
C LYS A 670 -1.69 37.07 -2.72
N LEU A 671 -1.92 35.99 -3.48
CA LEU A 671 -3.18 35.26 -3.43
C LEU A 671 -3.21 34.28 -2.26
N PRO A 672 -4.40 34.05 -1.66
CA PRO A 672 -4.56 32.99 -0.67
C PRO A 672 -4.08 31.64 -1.20
N HIS A 673 -3.55 30.80 -0.31
CA HIS A 673 -3.03 29.48 -0.66
C HIS A 673 -4.05 28.61 -1.44
N ASP A 674 -5.33 28.64 -1.07
CA ASP A 674 -6.39 27.91 -1.78
C ASP A 674 -6.66 28.43 -3.21
N ASP A 675 -6.50 29.75 -3.44
CA ASP A 675 -6.60 30.35 -4.78
C ASP A 675 -5.43 29.91 -5.66
N ARG A 676 -4.21 29.84 -5.10
CA ARG A 676 -3.02 29.34 -5.82
C ARG A 676 -3.17 27.85 -6.18
N LYS A 677 -3.82 27.06 -5.34
CA LYS A 677 -4.18 25.66 -5.63
C LYS A 677 -5.16 25.52 -6.79
N GLU A 678 -6.16 26.38 -6.86
CA GLU A 678 -7.10 26.39 -8.00
C GLU A 678 -6.35 26.73 -9.30
N ILE A 679 -5.45 27.72 -9.27
CA ILE A 679 -4.61 28.08 -10.42
C ILE A 679 -3.79 26.90 -10.89
N LEU A 680 -3.07 26.23 -10.00
CA LEU A 680 -2.30 25.03 -10.30
C LEU A 680 -3.15 23.92 -10.92
N HIS A 681 -4.28 23.61 -10.30
CA HIS A 681 -5.19 22.59 -10.78
C HIS A 681 -5.68 22.89 -12.21
N VAL A 682 -6.12 24.12 -12.48
CA VAL A 682 -6.59 24.52 -13.81
C VAL A 682 -5.44 24.53 -14.82
N TYR A 683 -4.27 25.05 -14.43
CA TYR A 683 -3.10 25.11 -15.29
C TYR A 683 -2.66 23.71 -15.75
N ARG A 684 -2.49 22.77 -14.81
CA ARG A 684 -2.01 21.41 -15.11
C ARG A 684 -3.00 20.60 -15.94
N ASN A 685 -4.30 20.73 -15.65
CA ASN A 685 -5.36 20.00 -16.34
C ASN A 685 -5.66 20.54 -17.74
N TYR A 686 -5.57 21.86 -17.94
CA TYR A 686 -5.91 22.51 -19.21
C TYR A 686 -4.68 23.11 -19.88
N HIS A 687 -3.51 22.53 -19.67
CA HIS A 687 -2.20 23.08 -20.05
C HIS A 687 -2.12 23.52 -21.51
N ALA A 688 -2.76 22.81 -22.45
CA ALA A 688 -2.82 23.18 -23.86
C ALA A 688 -3.37 24.60 -24.09
N ALA A 689 -4.30 25.07 -23.26
CA ALA A 689 -4.82 26.43 -23.34
C ALA A 689 -3.80 27.51 -22.92
N PHE A 690 -2.75 27.13 -22.17
CA PHE A 690 -1.76 28.03 -21.59
C PHE A 690 -0.45 28.11 -22.38
N GLN A 691 -0.24 27.26 -23.40
CA GLN A 691 1.00 27.21 -24.19
C GLN A 691 1.43 28.58 -24.73
N SER A 692 0.48 29.40 -25.19
CA SER A 692 0.76 30.75 -25.71
C SER A 692 1.35 31.73 -24.67
N ILE A 693 1.25 31.40 -23.38
CA ILE A 693 1.77 32.19 -22.26
C ILE A 693 3.18 31.72 -21.88
N THR A 694 3.48 30.42 -22.04
CA THR A 694 4.75 29.81 -21.61
C THR A 694 5.79 29.65 -22.70
N ASP A 695 5.42 29.76 -23.98
CA ASP A 695 6.34 29.73 -25.13
C ASP A 695 7.05 31.08 -25.39
N LYS A 696 6.99 32.00 -24.43
CA LYS A 696 7.71 33.29 -24.44
C LYS A 696 8.81 33.25 -23.39
#